data_AF-A0AAD5ZCF9-F1
#
_entry.id   AF-A0AAD5ZCF9-F1
#
_cell.length_a   1.000
_cell.length_b   1.000
_cell.length_c   1.000
_cell.angle_alpha   90.00
_cell.angle_beta   90.00
_cell.angle_gamma   90.00
#
_symmetry.space_group_name_H-M   'P 1'
#
loop_
_entity.id
_entity.type
_entity.pdbx_description
1 polymer ?
#
loop_
_entity_poly.entity_id
_entity_poly.type
_entity_poly.pdbx_seq_one_letter_code
_entity_poly.pdbx_strand_id
1 'polypeptide(L)'
;MEAEAKATTTSSDKLVLLHGDLDLHIIEARRLPNMDMFSERLRRCVASCQAAIPCTTHKPDPNPNPGQTRHHHPHVKIITSDPYVTVSVAGAIVARTRVIPNSEYPHWDERFTVPLAHRTASVEFLVKDNDVFGAQLIGTVAIPAQELLSGQEVSDWYPVIGTNGKQYKPETSLHMSLKFRPVEENPVYRRGIAGDPEHNGVRDAYFPLRHGSDVTLYQDAHVREGELPKIELEKGKIFEHHTCWEDICHAILEAHHLIYIVGWSVYDKVKLVREPTRPIPDDIMNMSLGELLKYKSQEGVRVCLLVWDDKTSHDKLFIKTNGVMQTHDEETRKFFKHSSVICQLSPRYASSKLSIFKQQVVGTLFTHHQKCVLVDTQAKRNNRKITAFIGGLDLCDGRYDTPQHRLFADLDTVFKNDLHQPTFSAEGKGPRQPWHDLHCKIEGPAAYDIMTNFEQRWRKATKWRDRFKQRSHWKDDALIKLDRISWILSPSRTVPNDDPILWVSDEKNIENWHTQVFRSIDSGSLKGFPSNCQEASKLNLVCRKNLVIEKSIHSAYVQAIRSAQHFIYIENQYFLGSSYNWPSYKHSGADNLIPMELALKVASKIRAQERFAVYVVIPLWPEGVPTTASVQEILFWQYQTMQMMYEIIAQELKSMNMEGAHPQDYLNFYCLGNREDIPKNDDASLDNQPEKNGPAECAQRNRRFMIYVHAKGMIVDDEYVILGSANINQRSLAGSRDTEIAMGAYQPHYTWAEKKKHPHGQVYGYRMSLWAEHLGMVDHRFKEPYHPETIKLVNEIAEKNWENFAAEEMEPLQGHLLKYPMKVESDGKVVPLPNCDCFPDVGGKICGAPTSLPDTLTM
;
A
#
# COMPACT_ATOMS: atom_id res chain seq x y z
N MET A 1 -53.05 -38.66 13.39
CA MET A 1 -53.29 -37.28 12.92
C MET A 1 -52.63 -36.35 13.93
N GLU A 2 -51.33 -36.46 14.19
CA GLU A 2 -50.21 -36.08 13.29
C GLU A 2 -50.43 -34.70 12.67
N ALA A 3 -49.96 -33.68 13.38
CA ALA A 3 -49.58 -32.40 12.84
C ALA A 3 -48.11 -32.20 13.23
N GLU A 4 -47.24 -32.43 12.24
CA GLU A 4 -45.79 -32.29 12.36
C GLU A 4 -45.42 -30.85 12.73
N ALA A 5 -44.96 -30.67 13.95
CA ALA A 5 -44.05 -29.59 14.27
C ALA A 5 -42.74 -29.86 13.51
N LYS A 6 -42.52 -29.15 12.41
CA LYS A 6 -41.18 -29.00 11.82
C LYS A 6 -40.30 -28.28 12.84
N ALA A 7 -39.71 -29.05 13.74
CA ALA A 7 -38.46 -28.70 14.37
C ALA A 7 -37.43 -28.66 13.24
N THR A 8 -37.12 -27.46 12.75
CA THR A 8 -35.93 -27.21 11.94
C THR A 8 -34.73 -27.64 12.77
N THR A 9 -34.26 -28.84 12.49
CA THR A 9 -32.94 -29.33 12.84
C THR A 9 -31.93 -28.27 12.42
N THR A 10 -31.23 -27.71 13.39
CA THR A 10 -30.04 -26.88 13.21
C THR A 10 -29.08 -27.62 12.28
N SER A 11 -29.04 -27.19 11.02
CA SER A 11 -27.93 -27.47 10.11
C SER A 11 -26.63 -27.24 10.90
N SER A 12 -25.77 -28.25 10.97
CA SER A 12 -24.43 -28.08 11.52
C SER A 12 -23.74 -26.88 10.86
N ASP A 13 -23.00 -26.09 11.65
CA ASP A 13 -22.23 -24.91 11.25
C ASP A 13 -21.10 -25.30 10.26
N LYS A 14 -21.47 -25.70 9.04
CA LYS A 14 -20.52 -26.08 8.01
C LYS A 14 -19.87 -24.81 7.46
N LEU A 15 -18.58 -24.64 7.72
CA LEU A 15 -17.78 -23.57 7.13
C LEU A 15 -17.71 -23.77 5.61
N VAL A 16 -18.09 -22.75 4.85
CA VAL A 16 -17.96 -22.71 3.39
C VAL A 16 -17.07 -21.56 2.96
N LEU A 17 -16.40 -21.69 1.82
CA LEU A 17 -15.58 -20.63 1.24
C LEU A 17 -16.47 -19.69 0.44
N LEU A 18 -16.55 -18.42 0.87
CA LEU A 18 -17.07 -17.32 0.07
C LEU A 18 -15.88 -16.63 -0.61
N HIS A 19 -15.58 -17.06 -1.85
CA HIS A 19 -14.57 -16.45 -2.71
C HIS A 19 -15.24 -15.80 -3.93
N GLY A 20 -15.31 -14.47 -3.95
CA GLY A 20 -16.10 -13.73 -4.93
C GLY A 20 -16.41 -12.32 -4.49
N ASP A 21 -17.47 -11.75 -5.05
CA ASP A 21 -17.97 -10.42 -4.70
C ASP A 21 -19.37 -10.52 -4.10
N LEU A 22 -19.56 -9.86 -2.96
CA LEU A 22 -20.85 -9.69 -2.34
C LEU A 22 -21.37 -8.28 -2.67
N ASP A 23 -22.37 -8.21 -3.53
CA ASP A 23 -23.19 -7.02 -3.70
C ASP A 23 -24.15 -6.93 -2.53
N LEU A 24 -24.05 -5.84 -1.78
CA LEU A 24 -24.78 -5.63 -0.54
C LEU A 24 -25.47 -4.27 -0.57
N HIS A 25 -26.76 -4.24 -0.30
CA HIS A 25 -27.54 -3.02 -0.11
C HIS A 25 -28.14 -3.03 1.29
N ILE A 26 -27.63 -2.18 2.19
CA ILE A 26 -28.20 -1.97 3.52
C ILE A 26 -29.16 -0.78 3.43
N ILE A 27 -30.46 -1.05 3.55
CA ILE A 27 -31.51 -0.09 3.24
C ILE A 27 -31.89 0.67 4.50
N GLU A 28 -32.52 -0.02 5.45
CA GLU A 28 -33.09 0.61 6.66
C GLU A 28 -33.26 -0.39 7.80
N ALA A 29 -33.41 0.12 9.03
CA ALA A 29 -33.88 -0.67 10.16
C ALA A 29 -35.09 0.00 10.79
N ARG A 30 -35.89 -0.79 11.52
CA ARG A 30 -37.07 -0.29 12.22
C ARG A 30 -37.09 -0.72 13.67
N ARG A 31 -37.63 0.14 14.53
CA ARG A 31 -37.87 -0.12 15.97
C ARG A 31 -36.61 -0.58 16.71
N LEU A 32 -35.48 0.05 16.44
CA LEU A 32 -34.26 -0.17 17.22
C LEU A 32 -34.49 0.32 18.67
N PRO A 33 -33.96 -0.37 19.68
CA PRO A 33 -34.05 0.09 21.06
C PRO A 33 -33.23 1.38 21.26
N ASN A 34 -33.74 2.29 22.11
CA ASN A 34 -33.01 3.47 22.56
C ASN A 34 -31.95 3.06 23.59
N MET A 35 -30.67 3.12 23.20
CA MET A 35 -29.54 2.76 24.07
C MET A 35 -28.99 3.96 24.85
N ASP A 36 -29.18 5.19 24.36
CA ASP A 36 -28.76 6.41 25.06
C ASP A 36 -29.45 6.62 26.42
N MET A 37 -30.68 6.13 26.58
CA MET A 37 -31.36 6.13 27.88
C MET A 37 -30.69 5.22 28.92
N PHE A 38 -29.98 4.17 28.48
CA PHE A 38 -29.25 3.26 29.35
C PHE A 38 -27.91 3.86 29.79
N SER A 39 -27.19 4.52 28.88
CA SER A 39 -25.95 5.23 29.17
C SER A 39 -26.18 6.46 30.07
N GLU A 40 -27.27 7.22 29.88
CA GLU A 40 -27.72 8.31 30.78
C GLU A 40 -28.04 7.80 32.21
N ARG A 41 -28.67 6.63 32.35
CA ARG A 41 -28.92 6.01 33.67
C ARG A 41 -27.63 5.62 34.38
N LEU A 42 -26.67 5.05 33.64
CA LEU A 42 -25.34 4.73 34.17
C LEU A 42 -24.60 6.00 34.61
N ARG A 43 -24.67 7.07 33.79
CA ARG A 43 -24.09 8.39 34.07
C ARG A 43 -24.66 9.02 35.35
N ARG A 44 -25.97 8.90 35.58
CA ARG A 44 -26.62 9.35 36.82
C ARG A 44 -26.17 8.55 38.03
N CYS A 45 -25.98 7.23 37.91
CA CYS A 45 -25.48 6.37 39.00
C CYS A 45 -24.03 6.69 39.39
N VAL A 46 -23.17 7.06 38.44
CA VAL A 46 -21.79 7.45 38.71
C VAL A 46 -21.71 8.87 39.30
N ALA A 47 -22.54 9.80 38.83
CA ALA A 47 -22.64 11.16 39.39
C ALA A 47 -23.17 11.17 40.84
N SER A 48 -24.03 10.21 41.21
CA SER A 48 -24.48 10.03 42.60
C SER A 48 -23.41 9.50 43.56
N CYS A 49 -22.24 9.07 43.06
CA CYS A 49 -21.10 8.63 43.88
C CYS A 49 -20.01 9.70 44.04
N GLN A 50 -20.19 10.91 43.50
CA GLN A 50 -19.31 12.05 43.74
C GLN A 50 -20.10 13.20 44.37
N ALA A 51 -20.41 13.05 45.66
CA ALA A 51 -20.79 14.16 46.50
C ALA A 51 -19.53 14.85 47.05
N ALA A 52 -19.28 16.06 46.57
CA ALA A 52 -18.77 17.24 47.30
C ALA A 52 -17.84 18.08 46.41
N ILE A 53 -18.28 19.31 46.09
CA ILE A 53 -17.56 20.58 46.26
C ILE A 53 -18.49 21.71 45.74
N PRO A 54 -18.58 22.88 46.41
CA PRO A 54 -19.74 23.76 46.34
C PRO A 54 -19.71 24.78 45.18
N CYS A 55 -20.90 25.14 44.73
CA CYS A 55 -21.18 26.18 43.74
C CYS A 55 -20.74 27.58 44.21
N THR A 56 -19.98 28.29 43.39
CA THR A 56 -19.78 29.74 43.50
C THR A 56 -20.94 30.49 42.85
N THR A 57 -21.44 31.48 43.58
CA THR A 57 -22.59 32.32 43.27
C THR A 57 -22.21 33.44 42.30
N HIS A 58 -22.79 33.43 41.09
CA HIS A 58 -22.79 34.60 40.21
C HIS A 58 -24.02 35.48 40.49
N LYS A 59 -23.76 36.76 40.77
CA LYS A 59 -24.74 37.83 41.01
C LYS A 59 -25.62 38.10 39.77
N PRO A 60 -26.88 38.54 39.94
CA PRO A 60 -27.76 38.92 38.83
C PRO A 60 -27.51 40.37 38.39
N ASP A 61 -27.60 40.60 37.08
CA ASP A 61 -27.55 41.91 36.43
C ASP A 61 -28.97 42.55 36.44
N PRO A 62 -29.14 43.86 36.72
CA PRO A 62 -30.46 44.46 36.86
C PRO A 62 -30.85 45.24 35.59
N ASN A 63 -31.73 44.68 34.75
CA ASN A 63 -32.61 45.49 33.91
C ASN A 63 -33.75 44.66 33.29
N PRO A 64 -35.02 44.87 33.68
CA PRO A 64 -36.16 44.23 33.02
C PRO A 64 -36.69 45.15 31.92
N ASN A 65 -36.57 44.74 30.65
CA ASN A 65 -37.44 45.26 29.59
C ASN A 65 -38.70 44.39 29.54
N PRO A 66 -39.90 44.93 29.81
CA PRO A 66 -41.14 44.19 29.75
C PRO A 66 -41.72 44.27 28.33
N GLY A 67 -41.75 43.15 27.62
CA GLY A 67 -42.49 43.07 26.37
C GLY A 67 -42.00 42.01 25.41
N GLN A 68 -42.40 40.76 25.66
CA GLN A 68 -42.88 39.78 24.66
C GLN A 68 -42.95 38.40 25.31
N THR A 69 -44.15 38.02 25.73
CA THR A 69 -44.53 36.64 26.03
C THR A 69 -44.44 35.79 24.76
N ARG A 70 -43.31 35.14 24.54
CA ARG A 70 -43.23 33.95 23.68
C ARG A 70 -43.14 32.73 24.57
N HIS A 71 -44.23 31.98 24.63
CA HIS A 71 -44.25 30.61 25.14
C HIS A 71 -43.17 29.78 24.42
N HIS A 72 -41.99 29.65 25.03
CA HIS A 72 -41.04 28.60 24.66
C HIS A 72 -41.45 27.35 25.41
N HIS A 73 -42.19 26.48 24.73
CA HIS A 73 -42.16 25.06 25.09
C HIS A 73 -40.71 24.61 24.98
N PRO A 74 -40.12 23.99 26.02
CA PRO A 74 -38.82 23.38 25.86
C PRO A 74 -39.02 22.19 24.91
N HIS A 75 -38.54 22.32 23.67
CA HIS A 75 -38.31 21.15 22.83
C HIS A 75 -37.31 20.28 23.58
N VAL A 76 -37.82 19.26 24.27
CA VAL A 76 -37.02 18.15 24.75
C VAL A 76 -36.40 17.55 23.49
N LYS A 77 -35.09 17.76 23.27
CA LYS A 77 -34.33 16.96 22.32
C LYS A 77 -34.47 15.53 22.79
N ILE A 78 -35.26 14.74 22.06
CA ILE A 78 -35.35 13.31 22.29
C ILE A 78 -33.97 12.76 21.94
N ILE A 79 -33.20 12.37 22.94
CA ILE A 79 -31.92 11.69 22.77
C ILE A 79 -32.25 10.21 22.55
N THR A 80 -31.91 9.70 21.37
CA THR A 80 -32.09 8.29 21.01
C THR A 80 -30.84 7.80 20.31
N SER A 81 -30.73 6.49 20.14
CA SER A 81 -29.59 5.84 19.50
C SER A 81 -29.13 6.50 18.19
N ASP A 82 -27.82 6.49 17.97
CA ASP A 82 -27.06 6.87 16.78
C ASP A 82 -26.63 5.61 15.98
N PRO A 83 -27.56 4.88 15.33
CA PRO A 83 -27.28 3.56 14.78
C PRO A 83 -26.41 3.55 13.52
N TYR A 84 -25.64 2.45 13.39
CA TYR A 84 -24.94 2.04 12.17
C TYR A 84 -24.80 0.51 12.11
N VAL A 85 -24.51 -0.02 10.92
CA VAL A 85 -24.32 -1.46 10.71
C VAL A 85 -22.85 -1.75 10.40
N THR A 86 -22.30 -2.79 11.01
CA THR A 86 -20.99 -3.36 10.66
C THR A 86 -21.20 -4.76 10.10
N VAL A 87 -20.62 -5.03 8.93
CA VAL A 87 -20.63 -6.36 8.32
C VAL A 87 -19.34 -7.07 8.69
N SER A 88 -19.48 -8.27 9.24
CA SER A 88 -18.39 -9.13 9.74
C SER A 88 -18.46 -10.47 9.03
N VAL A 89 -17.32 -10.93 8.52
CA VAL A 89 -17.18 -12.25 7.89
C VAL A 89 -15.95 -12.92 8.48
N ALA A 90 -16.13 -14.08 9.12
CA ALA A 90 -15.06 -14.77 9.87
C ALA A 90 -14.33 -13.86 10.89
N GLY A 91 -15.03 -12.89 11.47
CA GLY A 91 -14.48 -11.90 12.41
C GLY A 91 -13.80 -10.68 11.76
N ALA A 92 -13.55 -10.70 10.45
CA ALA A 92 -13.02 -9.55 9.71
C ALA A 92 -14.13 -8.54 9.38
N ILE A 93 -13.86 -7.25 9.55
CA ILE A 93 -14.84 -6.19 9.25
C ILE A 93 -14.73 -5.79 7.78
N VAL A 94 -15.66 -6.26 6.96
CA VAL A 94 -15.61 -6.09 5.50
C VAL A 94 -16.37 -4.86 4.99
N ALA A 95 -17.40 -4.41 5.72
CA ALA A 95 -18.15 -3.20 5.39
C ALA A 95 -18.73 -2.52 6.64
N ARG A 96 -19.07 -1.24 6.53
CA ARG A 96 -19.72 -0.48 7.60
C ARG A 96 -20.49 0.70 7.02
N THR A 97 -21.72 0.93 7.49
CA THR A 97 -22.52 2.08 7.07
C THR A 97 -22.13 3.38 7.78
N ARG A 98 -22.70 4.51 7.34
CA ARG A 98 -22.67 5.76 8.11
C ARG A 98 -23.45 5.66 9.41
N VAL A 99 -23.11 6.55 10.33
CA VAL A 99 -23.88 6.75 11.57
C VAL A 99 -25.06 7.67 11.26
N ILE A 100 -26.28 7.24 11.60
CA ILE A 100 -27.47 8.09 11.52
C ILE A 100 -27.77 8.59 12.92
N PRO A 101 -27.75 9.91 13.18
CA PRO A 101 -27.93 10.41 14.52
C PRO A 101 -29.40 10.37 14.96
N ASN A 102 -29.64 10.06 16.23
CA ASN A 102 -30.93 10.13 16.92
C ASN A 102 -32.10 9.50 16.13
N SER A 103 -31.97 8.22 15.81
CA SER A 103 -33.02 7.50 15.08
C SER A 103 -33.20 6.05 15.53
N GLU A 104 -34.45 5.69 15.87
CA GLU A 104 -34.89 4.29 16.04
C GLU A 104 -35.31 3.64 14.71
N TYR A 105 -35.42 4.44 13.64
CA TYR A 105 -35.82 4.04 12.28
C TYR A 105 -34.81 4.57 11.25
N PRO A 106 -33.54 4.14 11.32
CA PRO A 106 -32.50 4.64 10.42
C PRO A 106 -32.70 4.17 8.99
N HIS A 107 -32.57 5.09 8.03
CA HIS A 107 -32.56 4.81 6.60
C HIS A 107 -31.19 5.16 6.01
N TRP A 108 -30.34 4.13 5.80
CA TRP A 108 -28.99 4.29 5.28
C TRP A 108 -28.96 4.40 3.76
N ASP A 109 -29.65 3.47 3.08
CA ASP A 109 -29.63 3.35 1.62
C ASP A 109 -28.19 3.36 1.06
N GLU A 110 -27.37 2.43 1.56
CA GLU A 110 -25.96 2.33 1.20
C GLU A 110 -25.66 1.00 0.51
N ARG A 111 -24.94 1.08 -0.61
CA ARG A 111 -24.52 -0.06 -1.42
C ARG A 111 -23.03 -0.29 -1.30
N PHE A 112 -22.65 -1.55 -1.25
CA PHE A 112 -21.27 -2.02 -1.16
C PHE A 112 -21.08 -3.16 -2.15
N THR A 113 -19.95 -3.14 -2.85
CA THR A 113 -19.41 -4.34 -3.51
C THR A 113 -18.21 -4.78 -2.69
N VAL A 114 -18.34 -5.92 -2.03
CA VAL A 114 -17.40 -6.39 -1.02
C VAL A 114 -16.68 -7.63 -1.55
N PRO A 115 -15.38 -7.55 -1.89
CA PRO A 115 -14.62 -8.73 -2.23
C PRO A 115 -14.48 -9.61 -0.98
N LEU A 116 -14.83 -10.89 -1.12
CA LEU A 116 -14.72 -11.89 -0.08
C LEU A 116 -13.74 -12.99 -0.52
N ALA A 117 -12.93 -13.44 0.45
CA ALA A 117 -12.09 -14.61 0.36
C ALA A 117 -12.03 -15.28 1.75
N HIS A 118 -13.20 -15.65 2.28
CA HIS A 118 -13.35 -16.07 3.69
C HIS A 118 -14.02 -17.43 3.80
N ARG A 119 -13.49 -18.30 4.67
CA ARG A 119 -14.22 -19.50 5.13
C ARG A 119 -15.08 -19.13 6.33
N THR A 120 -16.40 -19.25 6.21
CA THR A 120 -17.32 -18.86 7.27
C THR A 120 -18.60 -19.68 7.26
N ALA A 121 -19.29 -19.73 8.40
CA ALA A 121 -20.63 -20.32 8.52
C ALA A 121 -21.72 -19.29 8.18
N SER A 122 -21.48 -18.01 8.40
CA SER A 122 -22.44 -16.93 8.19
C SER A 122 -21.79 -15.57 7.94
N VAL A 123 -22.53 -14.69 7.27
CA VAL A 123 -22.23 -13.26 7.18
C VAL A 123 -23.02 -12.54 8.27
N GLU A 124 -22.31 -11.85 9.16
CA GLU A 124 -22.91 -11.21 10.34
C GLU A 124 -23.06 -9.70 10.14
N PHE A 125 -24.26 -9.18 10.41
CA PHE A 125 -24.60 -7.77 10.39
C PHE A 125 -24.84 -7.29 11.82
N LEU A 126 -23.84 -6.61 12.36
CA LEU A 126 -23.85 -6.08 13.72
C LEU A 126 -24.44 -4.66 13.69
N VAL A 127 -25.68 -4.53 14.18
CA VAL A 127 -26.33 -3.23 14.40
C VAL A 127 -25.79 -2.65 15.69
N LYS A 128 -25.22 -1.44 15.63
CA LYS A 128 -24.51 -0.82 16.75
C LYS A 128 -24.98 0.61 16.95
N ASP A 129 -24.91 1.07 18.19
CA ASP A 129 -25.04 2.47 18.56
C ASP A 129 -23.65 3.14 18.65
N ASN A 130 -23.54 4.43 18.33
CA ASN A 130 -22.28 5.17 18.32
C ASN A 130 -22.24 6.26 19.41
N ASP A 131 -22.05 5.84 20.65
CA ASP A 131 -21.97 6.74 21.80
C ASP A 131 -20.59 7.41 21.95
N VAL A 132 -20.56 8.48 22.74
CA VAL A 132 -19.35 9.27 23.06
C VAL A 132 -18.24 8.41 23.70
N PHE A 133 -18.61 7.34 24.43
CA PHE A 133 -17.66 6.47 25.16
C PHE A 133 -17.34 5.15 24.44
N GLY A 134 -17.84 4.94 23.22
CA GLY A 134 -17.59 3.72 22.47
C GLY A 134 -18.88 3.17 21.86
N ALA A 135 -18.75 2.37 20.80
CA ALA A 135 -19.91 1.82 20.13
C ALA A 135 -20.51 0.64 20.92
N GLN A 136 -21.81 0.68 21.20
CA GLN A 136 -22.53 -0.40 21.87
C GLN A 136 -23.23 -1.32 20.85
N LEU A 137 -23.19 -2.64 21.04
CA LEU A 137 -23.92 -3.57 20.18
C LEU A 137 -25.41 -3.54 20.53
N ILE A 138 -26.25 -3.24 19.53
CA ILE A 138 -27.71 -3.36 19.63
C ILE A 138 -28.08 -4.81 19.38
N GLY A 139 -27.67 -5.39 18.25
CA GLY A 139 -27.95 -6.78 17.96
C GLY A 139 -27.34 -7.25 16.64
N THR A 140 -27.61 -8.50 16.31
CA THR A 140 -26.99 -9.19 15.17
C THR A 140 -28.05 -9.79 14.27
N VAL A 141 -27.86 -9.66 12.96
CA VAL A 141 -28.49 -10.50 11.94
C VAL A 141 -27.39 -11.40 11.36
N ALA A 142 -27.64 -12.70 11.22
CA ALA A 142 -26.69 -13.64 10.64
C ALA A 142 -27.33 -14.32 9.44
N ILE A 143 -26.71 -14.20 8.26
CA ILE A 143 -27.14 -14.87 7.03
C ILE A 143 -26.24 -16.09 6.81
N PRO A 144 -26.79 -17.32 6.75
CA PRO A 144 -25.99 -18.51 6.51
C PRO A 144 -25.21 -18.41 5.20
N ALA A 145 -23.90 -18.68 5.25
CA ALA A 145 -23.02 -18.54 4.09
C ALA A 145 -23.41 -19.51 2.96
N GLN A 146 -23.97 -20.66 3.30
CA GLN A 146 -24.48 -21.65 2.35
C GLN A 146 -25.64 -21.12 1.49
N GLU A 147 -26.46 -20.21 2.02
CA GLU A 147 -27.58 -19.61 1.27
C GLU A 147 -27.07 -18.65 0.18
N LEU A 148 -25.99 -17.93 0.48
CA LEU A 148 -25.37 -16.97 -0.45
C LEU A 148 -24.73 -17.66 -1.67
N LEU A 149 -24.23 -18.89 -1.51
CA LEU A 149 -23.62 -19.65 -2.61
C LEU A 149 -24.59 -19.98 -3.75
N SER A 150 -25.91 -19.85 -3.54
CA SER A 150 -26.91 -20.05 -4.60
C SER A 150 -26.84 -18.99 -5.72
N GLY A 151 -26.19 -17.85 -5.46
CA GLY A 151 -26.11 -16.71 -6.38
C GLY A 151 -27.44 -15.93 -6.57
N GLN A 152 -28.52 -16.37 -5.90
CA GLN A 152 -29.80 -15.69 -5.92
C GLN A 152 -29.72 -14.39 -5.12
N GLU A 153 -30.38 -13.35 -5.63
CA GLU A 153 -30.56 -12.13 -4.86
C GLU A 153 -31.60 -12.38 -3.76
N VAL A 154 -31.22 -12.11 -2.51
CA VAL A 154 -32.11 -12.19 -1.37
C VAL A 154 -32.35 -10.78 -0.86
N SER A 155 -33.61 -10.35 -0.81
CA SER A 155 -34.01 -9.02 -0.33
C SER A 155 -35.20 -9.17 0.61
N ASP A 156 -34.97 -8.97 1.90
CA ASP A 156 -36.00 -9.16 2.94
C ASP A 156 -35.70 -8.39 4.23
N TRP A 157 -36.66 -8.44 5.16
CA TRP A 157 -36.55 -7.98 6.54
C TRP A 157 -36.06 -9.10 7.45
N TYR A 158 -34.88 -8.90 8.03
CA TYR A 158 -34.27 -9.86 8.94
C TYR A 158 -34.41 -9.43 10.40
N PRO A 159 -34.84 -10.31 11.31
CA PRO A 159 -34.99 -9.98 12.73
C PRO A 159 -33.63 -9.68 13.37
N VAL A 160 -33.51 -8.55 14.06
CA VAL A 160 -32.29 -8.22 14.81
C VAL A 160 -32.34 -8.93 16.16
N ILE A 161 -31.43 -9.88 16.36
CA ILE A 161 -31.33 -10.66 17.58
C ILE A 161 -30.50 -9.88 18.61
N GLY A 162 -31.05 -9.66 19.79
CA GLY A 162 -30.36 -8.95 20.87
C GLY A 162 -29.22 -9.77 21.47
N THR A 163 -28.36 -9.11 22.24
CA THR A 163 -27.18 -9.73 22.89
C THR A 163 -27.53 -10.86 23.86
N ASN A 164 -28.77 -10.93 24.33
CA ASN A 164 -29.30 -12.00 25.18
C ASN A 164 -29.83 -13.22 24.39
N GLY A 165 -29.60 -13.26 23.07
CA GLY A 165 -30.10 -14.32 22.18
C GLY A 165 -31.60 -14.26 21.91
N LYS A 166 -32.30 -13.24 22.40
CA LYS A 166 -33.74 -13.03 22.20
C LYS A 166 -33.96 -11.84 21.28
N GLN A 167 -35.00 -11.92 20.47
CA GLN A 167 -35.48 -10.76 19.72
C GLN A 167 -36.02 -9.71 20.70
N TYR A 168 -35.75 -8.42 20.44
CA TYR A 168 -36.25 -7.32 21.28
C TYR A 168 -37.77 -7.22 21.25
N LYS A 169 -38.32 -6.43 20.32
CA LYS A 169 -39.74 -6.40 19.98
C LYS A 169 -39.94 -7.24 18.71
N PRO A 170 -41.12 -7.85 18.47
CA PRO A 170 -41.38 -8.72 17.31
C PRO A 170 -41.08 -8.09 15.93
N GLU A 171 -40.94 -6.77 15.88
CA GLU A 171 -40.76 -6.01 14.66
C GLU A 171 -39.38 -5.33 14.54
N THR A 172 -38.46 -5.51 15.50
CA THR A 172 -37.09 -4.98 15.37
C THR A 172 -36.34 -5.77 14.30
N SER A 173 -36.14 -5.15 13.14
CA SER A 173 -35.59 -5.82 11.96
C SER A 173 -34.76 -4.88 11.10
N LEU A 174 -33.90 -5.47 10.28
CA LEU A 174 -33.00 -4.82 9.32
C LEU A 174 -33.37 -5.27 7.91
N HIS A 175 -33.63 -4.31 7.03
CA HIS A 175 -33.95 -4.53 5.62
C HIS A 175 -32.68 -4.42 4.78
N MET A 176 -32.37 -5.48 4.03
CA MET A 176 -31.19 -5.52 3.18
C MET A 176 -31.42 -6.40 1.95
N SER A 177 -30.71 -6.09 0.87
CA SER A 177 -30.54 -6.97 -0.30
C SER A 177 -29.10 -7.46 -0.39
N LEU A 178 -28.91 -8.75 -0.72
CA LEU A 178 -27.62 -9.40 -0.88
C LEU A 178 -27.60 -10.25 -2.15
N LYS A 179 -26.50 -10.17 -2.90
CA LYS A 179 -26.21 -11.09 -4.00
C LYS A 179 -24.72 -11.41 -4.01
N PHE A 180 -24.39 -12.69 -3.89
CA PHE A 180 -23.01 -13.15 -3.98
C PHE A 180 -22.71 -13.67 -5.38
N ARG A 181 -21.57 -13.31 -5.94
CA ARG A 181 -21.08 -13.78 -7.24
C ARG A 181 -19.72 -14.45 -7.06
N PRO A 182 -19.60 -15.77 -7.25
CA PRO A 182 -18.32 -16.47 -7.20
C PRO A 182 -17.30 -15.92 -8.21
N VAL A 183 -16.00 -16.00 -7.90
CA VAL A 183 -14.94 -15.53 -8.81
C VAL A 183 -15.02 -16.21 -10.17
N GLU A 184 -15.26 -17.52 -10.21
CA GLU A 184 -15.32 -18.33 -11.43
C GLU A 184 -16.48 -17.94 -12.35
N GLU A 185 -17.57 -17.46 -11.78
CA GLU A 185 -18.75 -17.04 -12.52
C GLU A 185 -18.65 -15.58 -12.97
N ASN A 186 -17.86 -14.75 -12.27
CA ASN A 186 -17.74 -13.33 -12.52
C ASN A 186 -16.96 -13.05 -13.83
N PRO A 187 -17.59 -12.45 -14.86
CA PRO A 187 -16.93 -12.20 -16.15
C PRO A 187 -15.71 -11.28 -16.06
N VAL A 188 -15.62 -10.44 -15.02
CA VAL A 188 -14.49 -9.53 -14.78
C VAL A 188 -13.16 -10.28 -14.65
N TYR A 189 -13.18 -11.49 -14.11
CA TYR A 189 -11.97 -12.26 -13.78
C TYR A 189 -11.61 -13.34 -14.82
N ARG A 190 -12.40 -13.47 -15.89
CA ARG A 190 -12.18 -14.49 -16.93
C ARG A 190 -11.02 -14.16 -17.87
N ARG A 191 -10.54 -12.93 -17.85
CA ARG A 191 -9.47 -12.41 -18.69
C ARG A 191 -8.55 -11.52 -17.84
N GLY A 192 -7.33 -11.30 -18.32
CA GLY A 192 -6.43 -10.29 -17.79
C GLY A 192 -7.05 -8.89 -17.84
N ILE A 193 -6.50 -7.95 -17.06
CA ILE A 193 -7.04 -6.59 -16.91
C ILE A 193 -7.26 -5.90 -18.27
N ALA A 194 -6.27 -6.02 -19.15
CA ALA A 194 -6.29 -5.42 -20.48
C ALA A 194 -7.27 -6.10 -21.44
N GLY A 195 -7.71 -7.33 -21.13
CA GLY A 195 -8.64 -8.11 -21.93
C GLY A 195 -10.11 -7.98 -21.54
N ASP A 196 -10.43 -7.20 -20.49
CA ASP A 196 -11.81 -6.90 -20.07
C ASP A 196 -12.52 -6.06 -21.14
N PRO A 197 -13.48 -6.62 -21.90
CA PRO A 197 -14.08 -5.96 -23.06
C PRO A 197 -14.93 -4.73 -22.72
N GLU A 198 -15.30 -4.53 -21.45
CA GLU A 198 -16.16 -3.41 -21.04
C GLU A 198 -15.37 -2.20 -20.54
N HIS A 199 -14.32 -2.43 -19.75
CA HIS A 199 -13.60 -1.36 -19.04
C HIS A 199 -12.13 -1.25 -19.43
N ASN A 200 -11.50 -2.32 -19.92
CA ASN A 200 -10.07 -2.40 -20.22
C ASN A 200 -9.15 -1.98 -19.04
N GLY A 201 -9.64 -1.99 -17.80
CA GLY A 201 -8.93 -1.44 -16.64
C GLY A 201 -9.52 -1.92 -15.32
N VAL A 202 -8.92 -1.51 -14.21
CA VAL A 202 -9.44 -1.84 -12.88
C VAL A 202 -10.75 -1.08 -12.65
N ARG A 203 -11.78 -1.82 -12.23
CA ARG A 203 -13.11 -1.28 -11.94
C ARG A 203 -13.11 -0.60 -10.57
N ASP A 204 -14.08 0.28 -10.36
CA ASP A 204 -14.34 0.90 -9.06
C ASP A 204 -13.14 1.65 -8.43
N ALA A 205 -12.36 2.35 -9.27
CA ALA A 205 -11.31 3.27 -8.82
C ALA A 205 -11.77 4.73 -8.90
N TYR A 206 -11.19 5.60 -8.07
CA TYR A 206 -11.48 7.04 -8.08
C TYR A 206 -10.98 7.72 -9.36
N PHE A 207 -9.78 7.35 -9.83
CA PHE A 207 -9.26 7.77 -11.11
C PHE A 207 -9.54 6.69 -12.16
N PRO A 208 -10.12 7.05 -13.32
CA PRO A 208 -10.37 6.11 -14.40
C PRO A 208 -9.07 5.77 -15.14
N LEU A 209 -9.13 4.75 -15.99
CA LEU A 209 -8.08 4.45 -16.96
C LEU A 209 -7.87 5.65 -17.91
N ARG A 210 -6.61 5.94 -18.24
CA ARG A 210 -6.20 6.96 -19.20
C ARG A 210 -5.49 6.33 -20.40
N HIS A 211 -5.76 6.86 -21.58
CA HIS A 211 -5.25 6.39 -22.86
C HIS A 211 -4.09 7.25 -23.36
N GLY A 212 -3.37 6.75 -24.36
CA GLY A 212 -2.28 7.50 -25.01
C GLY A 212 -1.15 7.97 -24.09
N SER A 213 -0.88 7.22 -23.02
CA SER A 213 0.21 7.47 -22.08
C SER A 213 1.55 6.91 -22.59
N ASP A 214 2.62 7.34 -21.92
CA ASP A 214 3.95 6.74 -22.02
C ASP A 214 4.48 6.48 -20.60
N VAL A 215 5.03 5.28 -20.39
CA VAL A 215 5.47 4.80 -19.09
C VAL A 215 6.90 4.28 -19.21
N THR A 216 7.79 4.83 -18.41
CA THR A 216 9.14 4.29 -18.21
C THR A 216 9.18 3.58 -16.86
N LEU A 217 9.58 2.31 -16.88
CA LEU A 217 9.78 1.49 -15.67
C LEU A 217 11.25 1.56 -15.29
N TYR A 218 11.53 1.90 -14.03
CA TYR A 218 12.88 1.99 -13.49
C TYR A 218 13.15 0.85 -12.52
N GLN A 219 14.32 0.26 -12.68
CA GLN A 219 14.94 -0.70 -11.78
C GLN A 219 16.07 0.06 -11.08
N ASP A 220 15.97 0.19 -9.77
CA ASP A 220 16.81 1.02 -8.92
C ASP A 220 16.81 2.52 -9.25
N ALA A 221 17.65 3.26 -8.53
CA ALA A 221 17.88 4.67 -8.78
C ALA A 221 18.69 4.90 -10.08
N HIS A 222 19.51 3.93 -10.48
CA HIS A 222 20.41 4.05 -11.61
C HIS A 222 20.80 2.68 -12.19
N VAL A 223 20.93 2.56 -13.51
CA VAL A 223 21.47 1.36 -14.19
C VAL A 223 22.59 1.81 -15.11
N ARG A 224 23.80 1.23 -14.96
CA ARG A 224 24.96 1.63 -15.77
C ARG A 224 24.92 0.99 -17.16
N GLU A 225 25.50 1.67 -18.13
CA GLU A 225 25.58 1.10 -19.48
C GLU A 225 26.41 -0.20 -19.48
N GLY A 226 25.85 -1.26 -20.04
CA GLY A 226 26.50 -2.57 -20.14
C GLY A 226 26.49 -3.41 -18.86
N GLU A 227 25.88 -2.92 -17.78
CA GLU A 227 25.72 -3.67 -16.51
C GLU A 227 24.75 -4.84 -16.64
N LEU A 228 23.63 -4.62 -17.33
CA LEU A 228 22.61 -5.64 -17.56
C LEU A 228 22.66 -6.14 -19.02
N PRO A 229 22.33 -7.42 -19.25
CA PRO A 229 22.37 -8.01 -20.60
C PRO A 229 21.29 -7.42 -21.50
N LYS A 230 21.49 -7.56 -22.81
CA LYS A 230 20.48 -7.17 -23.80
C LYS A 230 19.28 -8.12 -23.73
N ILE A 231 18.08 -7.56 -23.66
CA ILE A 231 16.82 -8.31 -23.64
C ILE A 231 16.05 -8.01 -24.92
N GLU A 232 15.77 -9.05 -25.70
CA GLU A 232 15.01 -8.94 -26.94
C GLU A 232 13.50 -8.89 -26.64
N LEU A 233 12.87 -7.85 -27.18
CA LEU A 233 11.41 -7.67 -27.25
C LEU A 233 10.89 -8.12 -28.63
N GLU A 234 9.58 -8.07 -28.84
CA GLU A 234 9.07 -8.37 -30.18
C GLU A 234 9.61 -7.42 -31.25
N LYS A 235 9.65 -7.91 -32.50
CA LYS A 235 10.12 -7.18 -33.69
C LYS A 235 11.61 -6.78 -33.62
N GLY A 236 12.41 -7.50 -32.83
CA GLY A 236 13.86 -7.28 -32.73
C GLY A 236 14.24 -5.99 -31.99
N LYS A 237 13.30 -5.39 -31.25
CA LYS A 237 13.62 -4.28 -30.34
C LYS A 237 14.39 -4.80 -29.13
N ILE A 238 15.21 -3.94 -28.54
CA ILE A 238 15.93 -4.24 -27.30
C ILE A 238 15.30 -3.42 -26.18
N PHE A 239 15.11 -4.04 -25.02
CA PHE A 239 14.66 -3.34 -23.82
C PHE A 239 15.70 -2.29 -23.41
N GLU A 240 15.25 -1.06 -23.19
CA GLU A 240 16.10 0.06 -22.79
C GLU A 240 16.11 0.17 -21.27
N HIS A 241 17.29 0.06 -20.65
CA HIS A 241 17.46 0.31 -19.23
C HIS A 241 17.59 1.82 -19.02
N HIS A 242 16.73 2.40 -18.19
CA HIS A 242 16.70 3.84 -17.93
C HIS A 242 17.23 4.19 -16.53
N THR A 243 17.73 5.41 -16.35
CA THR A 243 18.39 5.87 -15.13
C THR A 243 17.48 6.80 -14.31
N CYS A 244 16.77 6.26 -13.32
CA CYS A 244 15.70 6.96 -12.58
C CYS A 244 16.08 8.35 -12.04
N TRP A 245 17.09 8.42 -11.17
CA TRP A 245 17.47 9.68 -10.52
C TRP A 245 18.12 10.67 -11.49
N GLU A 246 18.80 10.17 -12.51
CA GLU A 246 19.35 11.00 -13.58
C GLU A 246 18.21 11.58 -14.44
N ASP A 247 17.20 10.80 -14.82
CA ASP A 247 15.98 11.29 -15.48
C ASP A 247 15.24 12.33 -14.63
N ILE A 248 15.12 12.12 -13.31
CA ILE A 248 14.54 13.11 -12.38
C ILE A 248 15.39 14.39 -12.39
N CYS A 249 16.72 14.29 -12.35
CA CYS A 249 17.62 15.44 -12.40
C CYS A 249 17.43 16.24 -13.69
N HIS A 250 17.45 15.58 -14.85
CA HIS A 250 17.23 16.24 -16.14
C HIS A 250 15.83 16.86 -16.24
N ALA A 251 14.79 16.18 -15.75
CA ALA A 251 13.44 16.72 -15.78
C ALA A 251 13.28 17.95 -14.87
N ILE A 252 13.98 18.00 -13.72
CA ILE A 252 14.06 19.18 -12.86
C ILE A 252 14.81 20.33 -13.56
N LEU A 253 15.93 20.04 -14.24
CA LEU A 253 16.71 21.03 -14.98
C LEU A 253 15.89 21.64 -16.13
N GLU A 254 15.13 20.81 -16.83
CA GLU A 254 14.26 21.21 -17.94
C GLU A 254 13.02 21.98 -17.49
N ALA A 255 12.60 21.88 -16.23
CA ALA A 255 11.38 22.50 -15.73
C ALA A 255 11.41 24.03 -15.87
N HIS A 256 10.32 24.61 -16.38
CA HIS A 256 10.18 26.05 -16.59
C HIS A 256 9.12 26.69 -15.68
N HIS A 257 8.17 25.91 -15.17
CA HIS A 257 7.02 26.46 -14.44
C HIS A 257 6.89 25.88 -13.04
N LEU A 258 6.96 24.57 -12.87
CA LEU A 258 6.73 23.91 -11.58
C LEU A 258 7.64 22.72 -11.33
N ILE A 259 7.98 22.54 -10.07
CA ILE A 259 8.58 21.33 -9.50
C ILE A 259 7.84 21.06 -8.18
N TYR A 260 7.00 20.02 -8.16
CA TYR A 260 6.28 19.59 -6.97
C TYR A 260 6.81 18.23 -6.50
N ILE A 261 7.20 18.15 -5.23
CA ILE A 261 7.79 16.94 -4.65
C ILE A 261 6.99 16.52 -3.42
N VAL A 262 6.75 15.22 -3.31
CA VAL A 262 6.19 14.55 -2.14
C VAL A 262 7.18 13.48 -1.71
N GLY A 263 7.46 13.42 -0.42
CA GLY A 263 8.25 12.33 0.15
C GLY A 263 7.81 11.99 1.55
N TRP A 264 7.99 10.72 1.90
CA TRP A 264 8.02 10.30 3.30
C TRP A 264 9.24 10.92 3.99
N SER A 265 10.38 10.94 3.28
CA SER A 265 11.56 11.72 3.62
C SER A 265 12.11 12.39 2.37
N VAL A 266 12.62 13.60 2.51
CA VAL A 266 13.40 14.28 1.48
C VAL A 266 14.64 14.78 2.18
N TYR A 267 15.82 14.44 1.67
CA TYR A 267 17.08 14.91 2.22
C TYR A 267 17.72 15.91 1.29
N ASP A 268 17.90 17.15 1.75
CA ASP A 268 18.40 18.24 0.93
C ASP A 268 19.82 18.00 0.40
N LYS A 269 20.64 17.19 1.08
CA LYS A 269 22.05 16.98 0.72
C LYS A 269 22.30 15.84 -0.27
N VAL A 270 21.27 15.05 -0.62
CA VAL A 270 21.45 13.92 -1.53
C VAL A 270 21.84 14.41 -2.94
N LYS A 271 22.72 13.67 -3.61
CA LYS A 271 23.05 13.90 -5.03
C LYS A 271 22.27 12.93 -5.90
N LEU A 272 21.54 13.48 -6.88
CA LEU A 272 20.73 12.69 -7.83
C LEU A 272 21.61 11.94 -8.83
N VAL A 273 22.72 12.53 -9.27
CA VAL A 273 23.63 11.92 -10.25
C VAL A 273 25.01 11.77 -9.63
N ARG A 274 25.53 10.53 -9.67
CA ARG A 274 26.85 10.18 -9.14
C ARG A 274 27.72 9.53 -10.20
N GLU A 275 27.11 8.71 -11.05
CA GLU A 275 27.73 8.06 -12.20
C GLU A 275 26.96 8.51 -13.47
N PRO A 276 27.26 9.68 -14.05
CA PRO A 276 26.47 10.23 -15.16
C PRO A 276 26.60 9.37 -16.42
N THR A 277 25.47 9.08 -17.09
CA THR A 277 25.43 8.44 -18.41
C THR A 277 25.23 9.46 -19.53
N ARG A 278 24.74 10.66 -19.19
CA ARG A 278 24.56 11.78 -20.10
C ARG A 278 25.35 13.02 -19.63
N PRO A 279 25.68 13.95 -20.54
CA PRO A 279 26.34 15.20 -20.16
C PRO A 279 25.50 16.01 -19.16
N ILE A 280 26.12 16.41 -18.05
CA ILE A 280 25.56 17.33 -17.06
C ILE A 280 26.58 18.45 -16.84
N PRO A 281 26.15 19.73 -16.79
CA PRO A 281 27.06 20.84 -16.48
C PRO A 281 27.80 20.64 -15.15
N ASP A 282 29.11 20.95 -15.12
CA ASP A 282 29.97 20.70 -13.95
C ASP A 282 29.49 21.38 -12.67
N ASP A 283 28.87 22.54 -12.80
CA ASP A 283 28.25 23.29 -11.70
C ASP A 283 27.05 22.56 -11.12
N ILE A 284 26.22 21.94 -11.97
CA ILE A 284 25.06 21.14 -11.56
C ILE A 284 25.47 19.78 -11.00
N MET A 285 26.47 19.11 -11.59
CA MET A 285 26.94 17.79 -11.15
C MET A 285 27.38 17.79 -9.68
N ASN A 286 27.86 18.93 -9.19
CA ASN A 286 28.31 19.06 -7.81
C ASN A 286 27.22 19.47 -6.81
N MET A 287 26.05 19.92 -7.29
CA MET A 287 24.96 20.36 -6.43
C MET A 287 24.28 19.18 -5.73
N SER A 288 23.88 19.43 -4.49
CA SER A 288 22.87 18.62 -3.82
C SER A 288 21.47 18.91 -4.37
N LEU A 289 20.52 18.01 -4.10
CA LEU A 289 19.10 18.19 -4.44
C LEU A 289 18.57 19.55 -3.94
N GLY A 290 18.91 19.93 -2.71
CA GLY A 290 18.49 21.18 -2.11
C GLY A 290 19.02 22.40 -2.86
N GLU A 291 20.27 22.36 -3.30
CA GLU A 291 20.89 23.42 -4.10
C GLU A 291 20.27 23.52 -5.48
N LEU A 292 20.05 22.39 -6.16
CA LEU A 292 19.37 22.32 -7.45
C LEU A 292 17.95 22.92 -7.38
N LEU A 293 17.18 22.59 -6.33
CA LEU A 293 15.84 23.14 -6.14
C LEU A 293 15.84 24.65 -5.84
N LYS A 294 16.82 25.14 -5.07
CA LYS A 294 17.03 26.58 -4.86
C LYS A 294 17.39 27.28 -6.16
N TYR A 295 18.30 26.70 -6.94
CA TYR A 295 18.73 27.20 -8.24
C TYR A 295 17.53 27.37 -9.19
N LYS A 296 16.75 26.31 -9.41
CA LYS A 296 15.53 26.37 -10.25
C LYS A 296 14.50 27.36 -9.72
N SER A 297 14.35 27.46 -8.40
CA SER A 297 13.43 28.43 -7.82
C SER A 297 13.88 29.88 -8.03
N GLN A 298 15.18 30.16 -8.07
CA GLN A 298 15.74 31.48 -8.38
C GLN A 298 15.57 31.88 -9.85
N GLU A 299 15.52 30.90 -10.77
CA GLU A 299 15.15 31.11 -12.17
C GLU A 299 13.66 31.43 -12.37
N GLY A 300 12.85 31.34 -11.31
CA GLY A 300 11.42 31.65 -11.32
C GLY A 300 10.50 30.42 -11.37
N VAL A 301 11.06 29.21 -11.35
CA VAL A 301 10.26 27.97 -11.28
C VAL A 301 9.57 27.86 -9.92
N ARG A 302 8.29 27.49 -9.90
CA ARG A 302 7.53 27.29 -8.66
C ARG A 302 7.89 25.94 -8.04
N VAL A 303 8.68 25.96 -6.97
CA VAL A 303 9.08 24.75 -6.26
C VAL A 303 8.26 24.58 -4.97
N CYS A 304 7.55 23.47 -4.84
CA CYS A 304 6.72 23.14 -3.67
C CYS A 304 6.99 21.71 -3.18
N LEU A 305 7.35 21.57 -1.91
CA LEU A 305 7.59 20.27 -1.27
C LEU A 305 6.49 19.99 -0.25
N LEU A 306 5.94 18.78 -0.29
CA LEU A 306 5.01 18.24 0.70
C LEU A 306 5.66 17.02 1.37
N VAL A 307 6.38 17.28 2.46
CA VAL A 307 7.14 16.25 3.20
C VAL A 307 6.32 15.80 4.41
N TRP A 308 6.34 14.52 4.77
CA TRP A 308 5.73 14.05 6.01
C TRP A 308 6.36 14.75 7.23
N ASP A 309 5.54 15.05 8.25
CA ASP A 309 5.97 15.66 9.53
C ASP A 309 6.08 14.54 10.57
N ASP A 310 7.30 14.10 10.85
CA ASP A 310 7.58 13.17 11.94
C ASP A 310 7.49 13.96 13.26
N LYS A 311 6.35 13.79 13.95
CA LYS A 311 6.09 14.49 15.21
C LYS A 311 7.08 14.15 16.33
N THR A 312 7.92 13.13 16.17
CA THR A 312 8.98 12.78 17.12
C THR A 312 10.30 13.49 16.84
N SER A 313 10.46 14.08 15.65
CA SER A 313 11.55 14.99 15.29
C SER A 313 11.29 16.37 15.91
N HIS A 314 12.07 16.76 16.92
CA HIS A 314 11.94 18.08 17.54
C HIS A 314 13.29 18.80 17.60
N ASP A 315 13.25 20.09 17.27
CA ASP A 315 14.36 21.02 17.46
C ASP A 315 13.83 22.25 18.21
N LYS A 316 13.45 22.02 19.48
CA LYS A 316 13.04 23.09 20.40
C LYS A 316 14.02 23.12 21.57
N LEU A 317 14.49 24.32 21.90
CA LEU A 317 15.30 24.60 23.10
C LEU A 317 16.59 23.76 23.20
N PHE A 318 17.45 23.82 22.18
CA PHE A 318 18.82 23.25 22.21
C PHE A 318 18.91 21.72 22.39
N ILE A 319 17.79 20.99 22.28
CA ILE A 319 17.75 19.52 22.24
C ILE A 319 17.37 19.11 20.82
N LYS A 320 18.32 18.54 20.08
CA LYS A 320 18.06 17.87 18.80
C LYS A 320 17.68 16.42 19.11
N THR A 321 16.44 16.02 18.83
CA THR A 321 16.09 14.61 18.73
C THR A 321 15.94 14.25 17.27
N ASN A 322 16.76 13.31 16.78
CA ASN A 322 16.47 12.63 15.53
C ASN A 322 15.14 11.88 15.74
N GLY A 323 14.19 12.04 14.82
CA GLY A 323 12.91 11.33 14.88
C GLY A 323 13.11 9.83 14.98
N VAL A 324 12.16 9.14 15.61
CA VAL A 324 12.19 7.68 15.81
C VAL A 324 12.24 6.94 14.46
N MET A 325 11.78 7.60 13.39
CA MET A 325 11.69 7.04 12.04
C MET A 325 12.82 7.48 11.11
N GLN A 326 13.89 8.11 11.64
CA GLN A 326 15.08 8.50 10.86
C GLN A 326 14.78 9.33 9.59
N THR A 327 13.85 10.28 9.67
CA THR A 327 13.52 11.18 8.55
C THR A 327 14.27 12.52 8.64
N HIS A 328 14.42 13.21 7.50
CA HIS A 328 15.09 14.51 7.39
C HIS A 328 14.13 15.70 7.24
N ASP A 329 12.87 15.54 7.65
CA ASP A 329 11.79 16.48 7.42
C ASP A 329 12.07 17.90 7.98
N GLU A 330 12.43 18.00 9.25
CA GLU A 330 12.71 19.26 9.93
C GLU A 330 14.02 19.91 9.46
N GLU A 331 15.02 19.12 9.09
CA GLU A 331 16.29 19.58 8.49
C GLU A 331 16.03 20.22 7.12
N THR A 332 15.33 19.51 6.24
CA THR A 332 14.96 19.97 4.90
C THR A 332 14.08 21.22 4.97
N ARG A 333 13.12 21.30 5.90
CA ARG A 333 12.34 22.53 6.11
C ARG A 333 13.22 23.71 6.49
N LYS A 334 14.19 23.52 7.40
CA LYS A 334 15.11 24.59 7.83
C LYS A 334 15.99 25.04 6.67
N PHE A 335 16.49 24.12 5.86
CA PHE A 335 17.32 24.42 4.69
C PHE A 335 16.63 25.38 3.70
N PHE A 336 15.31 25.22 3.48
CA PHE A 336 14.54 26.06 2.55
C PHE A 336 13.92 27.33 3.17
N LYS A 337 13.97 27.51 4.50
CA LYS A 337 13.24 28.57 5.23
C LYS A 337 13.48 30.00 4.69
N HIS A 338 14.66 30.27 4.16
CA HIS A 338 15.07 31.57 3.63
C HIS A 338 15.25 31.57 2.10
N SER A 339 14.58 30.66 1.40
CA SER A 339 14.55 30.57 -0.06
C SER A 339 13.14 30.75 -0.61
N SER A 340 13.01 30.84 -1.93
CA SER A 340 11.72 30.85 -2.65
C SER A 340 11.07 29.47 -2.74
N VAL A 341 11.76 28.40 -2.36
CA VAL A 341 11.22 27.03 -2.28
C VAL A 341 10.21 26.95 -1.13
N ILE A 342 9.01 26.43 -1.41
CA ILE A 342 7.95 26.30 -0.42
C ILE A 342 7.92 24.88 0.13
N CYS A 343 8.58 24.66 1.27
CA CYS A 343 8.54 23.37 1.98
C CYS A 343 7.44 23.35 3.06
N GLN A 344 6.45 22.47 2.87
CA GLN A 344 5.32 22.26 3.78
C GLN A 344 5.41 20.88 4.42
N LEU A 345 5.62 20.87 5.75
CA LEU A 345 5.48 19.66 6.54
C LEU A 345 4.01 19.30 6.71
N SER A 346 3.67 18.06 6.36
CA SER A 346 2.33 17.51 6.38
C SER A 346 2.26 16.40 7.41
N PRO A 347 1.81 16.67 8.63
CA PRO A 347 1.53 15.62 9.60
C PRO A 347 0.34 14.79 9.15
N ARG A 348 0.41 13.49 9.40
CA ARG A 348 -0.75 12.63 9.25
C ARG A 348 -1.74 13.02 10.34
N TYR A 349 -2.89 13.53 9.95
CA TYR A 349 -4.01 13.77 10.87
C TYR A 349 -5.14 12.82 10.53
N ALA A 350 -5.68 12.16 11.54
CA ALA A 350 -6.97 11.55 11.40
C ALA A 350 -8.00 12.64 11.11
N SER A 351 -9.00 12.29 10.29
CA SER A 351 -10.14 13.17 10.07
C SER A 351 -10.74 13.61 11.40
N SER A 352 -11.09 14.90 11.51
CA SER A 352 -11.80 15.47 12.66
C SER A 352 -13.15 14.81 12.92
N LYS A 353 -13.60 13.95 12.00
CA LYS A 353 -14.82 13.15 12.09
C LYS A 353 -14.63 11.80 12.83
N LEU A 354 -13.41 11.47 13.26
CA LEU A 354 -13.09 10.31 14.12
C LEU A 354 -13.15 10.70 15.61
N SER A 355 -13.24 9.73 16.53
CA SER A 355 -13.15 10.01 17.97
C SER A 355 -11.77 10.54 18.35
N ILE A 356 -11.67 11.33 19.44
CA ILE A 356 -10.41 11.96 19.89
C ILE A 356 -9.29 10.92 20.08
N PHE A 357 -9.60 9.77 20.68
CA PHE A 357 -8.64 8.68 20.84
C PHE A 357 -8.12 8.17 19.49
N LYS A 358 -8.99 7.96 18.50
CA LYS A 358 -8.58 7.56 17.15
C LYS A 358 -7.83 8.67 16.41
N GLN A 359 -8.15 9.93 16.70
CA GLN A 359 -7.42 11.07 16.16
C GLN A 359 -5.96 11.07 16.63
N GLN A 360 -5.74 10.77 17.90
CA GLN A 360 -4.41 10.66 18.49
C GLN A 360 -3.64 9.46 17.96
N VAL A 361 -4.28 8.28 17.83
CA VAL A 361 -3.65 7.08 17.24
C VAL A 361 -3.18 7.33 15.81
N VAL A 362 -4.05 7.80 14.91
CA VAL A 362 -3.64 8.09 13.51
C VAL A 362 -2.62 9.21 13.44
N GLY A 363 -2.73 10.18 14.35
CA GLY A 363 -1.82 11.32 14.43
C GLY A 363 -0.39 10.99 14.85
N THR A 364 -0.19 9.85 15.52
CA THR A 364 1.10 9.45 16.10
C THR A 364 1.69 8.23 15.41
N LEU A 365 0.86 7.35 14.81
CA LEU A 365 1.32 6.04 14.33
C LEU A 365 1.43 5.89 12.80
N PHE A 366 0.73 6.72 12.02
CA PHE A 366 0.66 6.57 10.56
C PHE A 366 1.36 7.72 9.83
N THR A 367 1.79 7.46 8.60
CA THR A 367 2.63 8.36 7.83
C THR A 367 1.98 8.83 6.53
N HIS A 368 2.59 9.83 5.90
CA HIS A 368 2.38 10.08 4.47
C HIS A 368 3.51 9.40 3.71
N HIS A 369 3.21 8.31 3.00
CA HIS A 369 4.23 7.42 2.45
C HIS A 369 4.37 7.49 0.91
N GLN A 370 3.59 8.37 0.27
CA GLN A 370 3.70 8.67 -1.16
C GLN A 370 5.07 9.29 -1.49
N LYS A 371 5.76 8.74 -2.49
CA LYS A 371 6.94 9.35 -3.12
C LYS A 371 6.56 9.83 -4.50
N CYS A 372 6.75 11.11 -4.79
CA CYS A 372 6.32 11.69 -6.06
C CYS A 372 7.15 12.91 -6.45
N VAL A 373 7.50 13.01 -7.74
CA VAL A 373 8.04 14.22 -8.36
C VAL A 373 7.15 14.59 -9.55
N LEU A 374 6.71 15.83 -9.63
CA LEU A 374 5.90 16.38 -10.72
C LEU A 374 6.63 17.60 -11.29
N VAL A 375 6.88 17.59 -12.58
CA VAL A 375 7.54 18.67 -13.30
C VAL A 375 6.84 18.94 -14.62
N ASP A 376 6.95 20.17 -15.12
CA ASP A 376 6.59 20.45 -16.50
C ASP A 376 7.76 20.15 -17.43
N THR A 377 7.54 19.39 -18.49
CA THR A 377 8.54 19.00 -19.51
C THR A 377 8.04 19.34 -20.92
N GLN A 378 8.91 19.23 -21.91
CA GLN A 378 8.64 19.49 -23.31
C GLN A 378 7.59 18.51 -23.86
N ALA A 379 6.55 19.05 -24.48
CA ALA A 379 5.57 18.30 -25.24
C ALA A 379 5.79 18.50 -26.76
N LYS A 380 4.90 17.97 -27.59
CA LYS A 380 4.93 18.22 -29.04
C LYS A 380 4.82 19.72 -29.33
N ARG A 381 5.56 20.20 -30.33
CA ARG A 381 5.66 21.64 -30.73
C ARG A 381 6.27 22.50 -29.62
N ASN A 382 5.83 23.74 -29.44
CA ASN A 382 6.30 24.65 -28.39
C ASN A 382 5.46 24.57 -27.10
N ASN A 383 4.76 23.45 -26.90
CA ASN A 383 3.95 23.22 -25.70
C ASN A 383 4.74 22.44 -24.65
N ARG A 384 4.23 22.45 -23.42
CA ARG A 384 4.72 21.67 -22.29
C ARG A 384 3.63 20.75 -21.78
N LYS A 385 4.02 19.72 -21.05
CA LYS A 385 3.15 18.72 -20.41
C LYS A 385 3.61 18.51 -18.99
N ILE A 386 2.77 17.89 -18.16
CA ILE A 386 3.19 17.39 -16.86
C ILE A 386 3.77 15.99 -17.02
N THR A 387 4.95 15.78 -16.43
CA THR A 387 5.59 14.48 -16.25
C THR A 387 5.60 14.18 -14.76
N ALA A 388 5.22 12.94 -14.40
CA ALA A 388 5.15 12.49 -13.03
C ALA A 388 6.12 11.31 -12.81
N PHE A 389 6.75 11.28 -11.64
CA PHE A 389 7.52 10.15 -11.15
C PHE A 389 6.87 9.65 -9.86
N ILE A 390 6.59 8.35 -9.75
CA ILE A 390 6.08 7.70 -8.53
C ILE A 390 6.69 6.30 -8.38
N GLY A 391 6.78 5.81 -7.15
CA GLY A 391 7.32 4.48 -6.85
C GLY A 391 7.72 4.33 -5.39
N GLY A 392 8.72 3.47 -5.13
CA GLY A 392 9.28 3.21 -3.80
C GLY A 392 10.43 4.15 -3.40
N LEU A 393 11.15 4.73 -4.36
CA LEU A 393 12.28 5.62 -4.08
C LEU A 393 11.85 7.01 -3.56
N ASP A 394 12.20 7.30 -2.30
CA ASP A 394 12.24 8.68 -1.78
C ASP A 394 13.53 9.37 -2.25
N LEU A 395 13.50 10.71 -2.39
CA LEU A 395 14.69 11.51 -2.67
C LEU A 395 15.46 11.78 -1.37
N CYS A 396 16.05 10.74 -0.78
CA CYS A 396 16.80 10.79 0.47
C CYS A 396 18.01 9.84 0.47
N ASP A 397 18.76 9.86 1.56
CA ASP A 397 19.96 9.05 1.79
C ASP A 397 19.69 7.53 1.70
N GLY A 398 20.69 6.78 1.27
CA GLY A 398 20.68 5.33 1.14
C GLY A 398 19.94 4.76 -0.07
N ARG A 399 19.19 5.60 -0.82
CA ARG A 399 18.32 5.14 -1.93
C ARG A 399 19.02 5.07 -3.28
N TYR A 400 20.17 5.74 -3.44
CA TYR A 400 20.96 5.60 -4.67
C TYR A 400 21.63 4.23 -4.66
N ASP A 401 21.34 3.42 -5.67
CA ASP A 401 22.02 2.16 -5.92
C ASP A 401 21.97 1.80 -7.41
N THR A 402 22.73 0.77 -7.78
CA THR A 402 22.70 0.11 -9.08
C THR A 402 22.46 -1.39 -8.92
N PRO A 403 22.01 -2.10 -9.97
CA PRO A 403 21.78 -3.55 -9.94
C PRO A 403 22.96 -4.42 -9.45
N GLN A 404 24.20 -3.91 -9.42
CA GLN A 404 25.33 -4.64 -8.79
C GLN A 404 25.30 -4.64 -7.26
N HIS A 405 24.55 -3.73 -6.64
CA HIS A 405 24.33 -3.67 -5.20
C HIS A 405 25.60 -3.77 -4.36
N ARG A 406 26.53 -2.86 -4.63
CA ARG A 406 27.88 -2.85 -4.04
C ARG A 406 27.83 -2.78 -2.51
N LEU A 407 28.53 -3.70 -1.83
CA LEU A 407 28.64 -3.78 -0.37
C LEU A 407 29.82 -2.98 0.18
N PHE A 408 30.99 -3.13 -0.44
CA PHE A 408 32.28 -2.57 -0.01
C PHE A 408 32.96 -1.74 -1.10
N ALA A 409 32.64 -1.98 -2.38
CA ALA A 409 33.15 -1.16 -3.46
C ALA A 409 32.59 0.27 -3.43
N ASP A 410 33.43 1.26 -3.75
CA ASP A 410 33.06 2.67 -3.92
C ASP A 410 32.48 3.39 -2.70
N LEU A 411 32.73 2.90 -1.48
CA LEU A 411 32.28 3.54 -0.23
C LEU A 411 32.84 4.97 -0.08
N ASP A 412 34.10 5.19 -0.48
CA ASP A 412 34.79 6.48 -0.39
C ASP A 412 34.61 7.38 -1.63
N THR A 413 33.88 6.91 -2.65
CA THR A 413 33.62 7.62 -3.91
C THR A 413 32.12 7.84 -4.11
N VAL A 414 31.41 6.87 -4.70
CA VAL A 414 29.98 6.94 -5.08
C VAL A 414 29.08 7.05 -3.86
N PHE A 415 29.40 6.33 -2.78
CA PHE A 415 28.61 6.32 -1.55
C PHE A 415 29.17 7.22 -0.46
N LYS A 416 30.15 8.07 -0.79
CA LYS A 416 30.75 9.00 0.16
C LYS A 416 29.69 9.96 0.71
N ASN A 417 29.56 9.99 2.03
CA ASN A 417 28.53 10.74 2.77
C ASN A 417 27.09 10.22 2.59
N ASP A 418 26.92 9.01 2.06
CA ASP A 418 25.64 8.33 1.88
C ASP A 418 25.73 6.83 2.21
N LEU A 419 26.46 6.52 3.28
CA LEU A 419 26.64 5.15 3.78
C LEU A 419 25.48 4.77 4.68
N HIS A 420 24.46 4.16 4.09
CA HIS A 420 23.28 3.70 4.80
C HIS A 420 23.46 2.28 5.35
N GLN A 421 23.33 2.10 6.66
CA GLN A 421 23.32 0.81 7.34
C GLN A 421 22.59 0.93 8.69
N PRO A 422 21.28 0.64 8.74
CA PRO A 422 20.46 0.79 9.95
C PRO A 422 20.52 -0.43 10.88
N THR A 423 21.15 -1.53 10.47
CA THR A 423 21.25 -2.78 11.24
C THR A 423 22.33 -2.70 12.32
N PHE A 424 23.41 -1.96 12.06
CA PHE A 424 24.54 -1.76 12.96
C PHE A 424 25.39 -0.57 12.49
N SER A 425 26.26 -0.06 13.37
CA SER A 425 27.23 0.97 12.97
C SER A 425 28.35 0.35 12.14
N ALA A 426 28.44 0.70 10.85
CA ALA A 426 29.47 0.18 9.95
C ALA A 426 30.81 0.96 9.99
N GLU A 427 30.92 2.04 10.77
CA GLU A 427 32.11 2.90 10.91
C GLU A 427 32.79 3.29 9.56
N GLY A 428 32.01 3.37 8.47
CA GLY A 428 32.51 3.69 7.13
C GLY A 428 33.17 2.54 6.37
N LYS A 429 33.32 1.35 6.98
CA LYS A 429 34.03 0.19 6.39
C LYS A 429 33.14 -0.83 5.68
N GLY A 430 31.83 -0.60 5.70
CA GLY A 430 30.84 -1.50 5.13
C GLY A 430 30.54 -2.74 6.01
N PRO A 431 29.78 -3.71 5.49
CA PRO A 431 29.00 -3.55 4.28
C PRO A 431 27.95 -2.45 4.46
N ARG A 432 27.79 -1.58 3.45
CA ARG A 432 26.56 -0.77 3.38
C ARG A 432 25.37 -1.72 3.19
N GLN A 433 24.16 -1.24 3.42
CA GLN A 433 22.95 -1.96 3.02
C GLN A 433 22.55 -1.53 1.61
N PRO A 434 22.70 -2.39 0.58
CA PRO A 434 22.20 -2.09 -0.76
C PRO A 434 20.69 -1.91 -0.78
N TRP A 435 20.19 -1.18 -1.79
CA TRP A 435 18.81 -0.72 -1.87
C TRP A 435 18.23 -1.09 -3.23
N HIS A 436 17.50 -2.20 -3.29
CA HIS A 436 16.75 -2.63 -4.46
C HIS A 436 15.35 -2.03 -4.43
N ASP A 437 14.96 -1.29 -5.47
CA ASP A 437 13.67 -0.60 -5.51
C ASP A 437 13.14 -0.36 -6.92
N LEU A 438 11.84 -0.08 -7.00
CA LEU A 438 11.13 0.13 -8.27
C LEU A 438 10.53 1.54 -8.31
N HIS A 439 10.65 2.19 -9.47
CA HIS A 439 10.05 3.50 -9.73
C HIS A 439 9.50 3.58 -11.14
N CYS A 440 8.68 4.58 -11.44
CA CYS A 440 8.23 4.81 -12.81
C CYS A 440 8.11 6.31 -13.13
N LYS A 441 8.27 6.63 -14.42
CA LYS A 441 7.91 7.92 -15.02
C LYS A 441 6.64 7.72 -15.83
N ILE A 442 5.70 8.65 -15.69
CA ILE A 442 4.39 8.63 -16.34
C ILE A 442 4.20 9.95 -17.07
N GLU A 443 3.88 9.84 -18.35
CA GLU A 443 3.53 10.95 -19.22
C GLU A 443 2.17 10.72 -19.87
N GLY A 444 1.52 11.82 -20.27
CA GLY A 444 0.16 11.78 -20.80
C GLY A 444 -0.90 12.01 -19.72
N PRO A 445 -2.15 11.60 -19.95
CA PRO A 445 -3.26 12.09 -19.14
C PRO A 445 -3.23 11.62 -17.67
N ALA A 446 -2.66 10.45 -17.39
CA ALA A 446 -2.51 9.92 -16.03
C ALA A 446 -1.61 10.79 -15.12
N ALA A 447 -0.67 11.55 -15.69
CA ALA A 447 0.16 12.49 -14.92
C ALA A 447 -0.67 13.61 -14.26
N TYR A 448 -1.80 13.99 -14.85
CA TYR A 448 -2.70 15.01 -14.28
C TYR A 448 -3.58 14.47 -13.15
N ASP A 449 -3.82 13.16 -13.10
CA ASP A 449 -4.46 12.52 -11.94
C ASP A 449 -3.50 12.53 -10.73
N ILE A 450 -2.21 12.30 -10.96
CA ILE A 450 -1.15 12.42 -9.93
C ILE A 450 -1.00 13.87 -9.49
N MET A 451 -1.03 14.84 -10.41
CA MET A 451 -1.09 16.26 -10.09
C MET A 451 -2.32 16.58 -9.23
N THR A 452 -3.50 16.09 -9.60
CA THR A 452 -4.73 16.28 -8.82
C THR A 452 -4.57 15.75 -7.40
N ASN A 453 -3.95 14.58 -7.22
CA ASN A 453 -3.63 14.06 -5.89
C ASN A 453 -2.75 15.04 -5.09
N PHE A 454 -1.67 15.57 -5.69
CA PHE A 454 -0.81 16.57 -5.05
C PHE A 454 -1.61 17.80 -4.62
N GLU A 455 -2.39 18.39 -5.53
CA GLU A 455 -3.16 19.60 -5.25
C GLU A 455 -4.20 19.39 -4.13
N GLN A 456 -4.89 18.26 -4.15
CA GLN A 456 -5.89 17.90 -3.13
C GLN A 456 -5.25 17.81 -1.74
N ARG A 457 -4.05 17.22 -1.65
CA ARG A 457 -3.28 17.11 -0.40
C ARG A 457 -2.70 18.45 0.02
N TRP A 458 -2.13 19.23 -0.90
CA TRP A 458 -1.58 20.56 -0.63
C TRP A 458 -2.62 21.47 0.01
N ARG A 459 -3.81 21.58 -0.61
CA ARG A 459 -4.94 22.38 -0.10
C ARG A 459 -5.41 21.95 1.29
N LYS A 460 -5.18 20.69 1.67
CA LYS A 460 -5.49 20.18 3.01
C LYS A 460 -4.42 20.58 4.02
N ALA A 461 -3.15 20.39 3.68
CA ALA A 461 -2.01 20.65 4.56
C ALA A 461 -1.86 22.15 4.90
N THR A 462 -2.21 23.05 3.99
CA THR A 462 -2.04 24.49 4.19
C THR A 462 -3.18 25.17 4.97
N LYS A 463 -4.37 24.56 5.05
CA LYS A 463 -5.59 25.14 5.65
C LYS A 463 -5.47 25.54 7.14
N TRP A 464 -4.62 24.86 7.91
CA TRP A 464 -4.58 25.05 9.38
C TRP A 464 -3.93 26.38 9.82
N ARG A 465 -3.11 27.00 8.96
CA ARG A 465 -2.42 28.26 9.31
C ARG A 465 -3.25 29.52 9.10
N ASP A 466 -4.40 29.46 8.41
CA ASP A 466 -5.23 30.63 8.13
C ASP A 466 -6.06 31.13 9.32
N ARG A 467 -6.29 30.30 10.36
CA ARG A 467 -7.12 30.71 11.52
C ARG A 467 -6.43 31.68 12.47
N PHE A 468 -5.10 31.78 12.44
CA PHE A 468 -4.32 32.62 13.36
C PHE A 468 -3.59 33.79 12.68
N LYS A 469 -3.78 33.98 11.37
CA LYS A 469 -3.26 35.15 10.64
C LYS A 469 -4.34 35.72 9.74
N GLN A 470 -4.93 36.84 10.15
CA GLN A 470 -5.88 37.64 9.35
C GLN A 470 -5.24 38.34 8.13
N ARG A 471 -4.07 37.86 7.68
CA ARG A 471 -3.34 38.29 6.48
C ARG A 471 -2.55 37.12 5.92
N SER A 472 -3.09 36.45 4.89
CA SER A 472 -2.36 36.12 3.65
C SER A 472 -3.20 35.26 2.69
N HIS A 473 -3.78 35.88 1.66
CA HIS A 473 -4.24 35.20 0.44
C HIS A 473 -3.10 34.49 -0.35
N TRP A 474 -1.84 34.66 0.07
CA TRP A 474 -0.63 34.24 -0.67
C TRP A 474 -0.40 32.72 -0.79
N LYS A 475 -1.03 31.88 0.04
CA LYS A 475 -0.77 30.42 0.06
C LYS A 475 -1.71 29.59 -0.81
N ASP A 476 -2.91 30.09 -1.11
CA ASP A 476 -3.79 29.49 -2.11
C ASP A 476 -3.26 29.74 -3.55
N ASP A 477 -2.44 30.78 -3.73
CA ASP A 477 -1.70 31.07 -4.97
C ASP A 477 -0.32 30.39 -5.03
N ALA A 478 -0.03 29.44 -4.12
CA ALA A 478 1.24 28.71 -4.15
C ALA A 478 1.32 27.76 -5.35
N LEU A 479 0.20 27.17 -5.74
CA LEU A 479 0.11 26.25 -6.87
C LEU A 479 -0.18 27.00 -8.18
N ILE A 480 0.42 26.52 -9.26
CA ILE A 480 0.15 27.04 -10.60
C ILE A 480 -1.20 26.53 -11.08
N LYS A 481 -2.02 27.44 -11.62
CA LYS A 481 -3.30 27.13 -12.25
C LYS A 481 -3.03 26.81 -13.73
N LEU A 482 -2.87 25.53 -14.05
CA LEU A 482 -2.47 25.06 -15.38
C LEU A 482 -3.43 25.55 -16.48
N ASP A 483 -4.73 25.62 -16.19
CA ASP A 483 -5.78 26.11 -17.09
C ASP A 483 -5.60 27.58 -17.53
N ARG A 484 -4.71 28.33 -16.88
CA ARG A 484 -4.37 29.72 -17.24
C ARG A 484 -3.13 29.84 -18.13
N ILE A 485 -2.40 28.75 -18.36
CA ILE A 485 -1.17 28.75 -19.15
C ILE A 485 -1.42 27.97 -20.43
N SER A 486 -1.75 28.67 -21.52
CA SER A 486 -2.23 28.05 -22.76
C SER A 486 -1.22 27.15 -23.47
N TRP A 487 0.08 27.28 -23.16
CA TRP A 487 1.14 26.44 -23.72
C TRP A 487 1.50 25.25 -22.83
N ILE A 488 0.88 25.07 -21.66
CA ILE A 488 0.91 23.79 -20.94
C ILE A 488 -0.37 23.05 -21.33
N LEU A 489 -0.23 21.92 -22.00
CA LEU A 489 -1.36 21.04 -22.29
C LEU A 489 -1.90 20.55 -20.95
N SER A 490 -3.17 20.81 -20.65
CA SER A 490 -3.76 20.33 -19.40
C SER A 490 -5.27 20.16 -19.54
N PRO A 491 -5.89 19.30 -18.73
CA PRO A 491 -7.34 19.24 -18.63
C PRO A 491 -7.94 20.61 -18.26
N SER A 492 -9.12 20.90 -18.80
CA SER A 492 -9.83 22.15 -18.56
C SER A 492 -11.34 21.96 -18.71
N ARG A 493 -12.12 23.05 -18.62
CA ARG A 493 -13.58 22.98 -18.85
C ARG A 493 -13.96 22.51 -20.25
N THR A 494 -13.08 22.72 -21.24
CA THR A 494 -13.32 22.36 -22.65
C THR A 494 -12.49 21.17 -23.11
N VAL A 495 -11.48 20.75 -22.33
CA VAL A 495 -10.59 19.63 -22.63
C VAL A 495 -10.75 18.58 -21.53
N PRO A 496 -11.47 17.48 -21.78
CA PRO A 496 -11.61 16.38 -20.83
C PRO A 496 -10.26 15.80 -20.39
N ASN A 497 -10.25 15.14 -19.23
CA ASN A 497 -9.02 14.57 -18.66
C ASN A 497 -8.36 13.46 -19.50
N ASP A 498 -9.03 12.91 -20.52
CA ASP A 498 -8.49 11.85 -21.38
C ASP A 498 -8.57 12.24 -22.87
N ASP A 499 -8.65 13.54 -23.15
CA ASP A 499 -8.71 14.06 -24.51
C ASP A 499 -7.44 13.72 -25.31
N PRO A 500 -7.55 13.30 -26.58
CA PRO A 500 -6.40 13.00 -27.42
C PRO A 500 -5.35 14.10 -27.55
N ILE A 501 -5.70 15.36 -27.29
CA ILE A 501 -4.72 16.46 -27.25
C ILE A 501 -3.70 16.31 -26.11
N LEU A 502 -4.06 15.58 -25.04
CA LEU A 502 -3.21 15.29 -23.89
C LEU A 502 -2.38 14.01 -24.09
N TRP A 503 -2.65 13.24 -25.14
CA TRP A 503 -1.93 12.00 -25.41
C TRP A 503 -0.51 12.28 -25.89
N VAL A 504 0.45 11.61 -25.26
CA VAL A 504 1.85 11.65 -25.67
C VAL A 504 2.12 10.60 -26.75
N SER A 505 1.39 9.48 -26.71
CA SER A 505 1.41 8.40 -27.70
C SER A 505 0.04 8.23 -28.36
N ASP A 506 -0.01 8.05 -29.67
CA ASP A 506 -1.26 7.80 -30.40
C ASP A 506 -1.73 6.36 -30.17
N GLU A 507 -3.04 6.10 -30.19
CA GLU A 507 -3.60 4.75 -30.02
C GLU A 507 -3.11 3.73 -31.06
N LYS A 508 -2.69 4.17 -32.25
CA LYS A 508 -2.12 3.28 -33.28
C LYS A 508 -0.64 3.01 -33.05
N ASN A 509 0.03 3.75 -32.17
CA ASN A 509 1.40 3.48 -31.80
C ASN A 509 1.43 2.21 -30.95
N ILE A 510 2.13 1.19 -31.43
CA ILE A 510 2.26 -0.10 -30.73
C ILE A 510 2.91 0.04 -29.34
N GLU A 511 3.67 1.11 -29.11
CA GLU A 511 4.31 1.38 -27.81
C GLU A 511 3.45 2.24 -26.87
N ASN A 512 2.20 2.59 -27.23
CA ASN A 512 1.34 3.33 -26.33
C ASN A 512 1.07 2.55 -25.04
N TRP A 513 0.74 3.30 -24.00
CA TRP A 513 0.35 2.75 -22.71
C TRP A 513 -1.04 3.24 -22.33
N HIS A 514 -1.80 2.36 -21.70
CA HIS A 514 -2.94 2.76 -20.89
C HIS A 514 -2.52 2.72 -19.43
N THR A 515 -2.91 3.74 -18.66
CA THR A 515 -2.43 3.92 -17.29
C THR A 515 -3.55 4.39 -16.38
N GLN A 516 -3.65 3.80 -15.21
CA GLN A 516 -4.64 4.13 -14.18
C GLN A 516 -3.93 4.42 -12.86
N VAL A 517 -4.40 5.43 -12.13
CA VAL A 517 -3.81 5.84 -10.85
C VAL A 517 -4.66 5.32 -9.68
N PHE A 518 -4.01 4.77 -8.67
CA PHE A 518 -4.63 4.21 -7.48
C PHE A 518 -4.06 4.85 -6.21
N ARG A 519 -4.87 4.90 -5.14
CA ARG A 519 -4.47 5.45 -3.85
C ARG A 519 -5.02 4.67 -2.68
N SER A 520 -4.27 4.75 -1.58
CA SER A 520 -4.78 4.57 -0.23
C SER A 520 -4.78 5.94 0.42
N ILE A 521 -5.94 6.56 0.60
CA ILE A 521 -6.04 7.90 1.19
C ILE A 521 -7.43 8.16 1.76
N ASP A 522 -7.53 9.05 2.74
CA ASP A 522 -8.82 9.43 3.31
C ASP A 522 -9.06 10.96 3.33
N SER A 523 -10.31 11.34 3.58
CA SER A 523 -10.75 12.74 3.74
C SER A 523 -10.03 13.53 4.85
N GLY A 524 -9.26 12.86 5.72
CA GLY A 524 -8.35 13.47 6.69
C GLY A 524 -7.05 13.98 6.08
N SER A 525 -6.64 13.45 4.93
CA SER A 525 -5.37 13.76 4.25
C SER A 525 -5.51 14.62 2.99
N LEU A 526 -6.74 14.86 2.52
CA LEU A 526 -6.98 15.67 1.32
C LEU A 526 -8.21 16.57 1.41
N LYS A 527 -8.32 17.52 0.48
CA LYS A 527 -9.51 18.34 0.23
C LYS A 527 -10.06 17.98 -1.15
N GLY A 528 -11.39 17.77 -1.25
CA GLY A 528 -12.05 17.47 -2.53
C GLY A 528 -13.03 16.31 -2.46
N PHE A 529 -12.86 15.37 -1.51
CA PHE A 529 -13.85 14.31 -1.30
C PHE A 529 -15.21 14.88 -0.88
N PRO A 530 -16.30 14.32 -1.44
CA PRO A 530 -17.65 14.71 -1.05
C PRO A 530 -17.88 14.39 0.42
N SER A 531 -18.74 15.18 1.06
CA SER A 531 -19.12 14.93 2.46
C SER A 531 -20.27 13.95 2.60
N ASN A 532 -21.08 13.79 1.54
CA ASN A 532 -22.20 12.87 1.43
C ASN A 532 -21.70 11.50 0.94
N CYS A 533 -22.12 10.43 1.61
CA CYS A 533 -21.71 9.07 1.28
C CYS A 533 -22.25 8.54 -0.05
N GLN A 534 -23.45 8.93 -0.46
CA GLN A 534 -23.99 8.55 -1.77
C GLN A 534 -23.20 9.19 -2.91
N GLU A 535 -22.76 10.44 -2.75
CA GLU A 535 -21.84 11.09 -3.69
C GLU A 535 -20.45 10.44 -3.67
N ALA A 536 -19.97 10.04 -2.48
CA ALA A 536 -18.69 9.34 -2.33
C ALA A 536 -18.71 7.98 -3.06
N SER A 537 -19.79 7.20 -2.90
CA SER A 537 -19.95 5.90 -3.57
C SER A 537 -20.00 6.04 -5.10
N LYS A 538 -20.56 7.11 -5.65
CA LYS A 538 -20.53 7.39 -7.10
C LYS A 538 -19.11 7.66 -7.64
N LEU A 539 -18.18 7.98 -6.76
CA LEU A 539 -16.75 8.15 -7.06
C LEU A 539 -15.92 6.93 -6.61
N ASN A 540 -16.59 5.80 -6.33
CA ASN A 540 -15.97 4.56 -5.87
C ASN A 540 -15.21 4.68 -4.54
N LEU A 541 -15.66 5.61 -3.68
CA LEU A 541 -15.10 5.82 -2.36
C LEU A 541 -15.93 5.08 -1.30
N VAL A 542 -15.25 4.55 -0.29
CA VAL A 542 -15.88 3.87 0.85
C VAL A 542 -16.13 4.85 1.98
N CYS A 543 -17.36 4.94 2.44
CA CYS A 543 -17.70 5.61 3.69
C CYS A 543 -17.55 4.64 4.87
N ARG A 544 -16.80 5.05 5.90
CA ARG A 544 -16.73 4.31 7.18
C ARG A 544 -17.02 5.24 8.34
N LYS A 545 -18.19 5.07 8.97
CA LYS A 545 -18.77 6.02 9.94
C LYS A 545 -18.93 7.41 9.31
N ASN A 546 -17.94 8.28 9.48
CA ASN A 546 -17.93 9.64 8.95
C ASN A 546 -16.70 9.92 8.07
N LEU A 547 -15.80 8.93 7.88
CA LEU A 547 -14.59 9.05 7.09
C LEU A 547 -14.84 8.54 5.68
N VAL A 548 -14.58 9.37 4.67
CA VAL A 548 -14.50 8.92 3.28
C VAL A 548 -13.09 8.43 3.00
N ILE A 549 -12.97 7.22 2.48
CA ILE A 549 -11.73 6.46 2.27
C ILE A 549 -11.68 6.01 0.82
N GLU A 550 -10.54 6.23 0.18
CA GLU A 550 -10.15 5.54 -1.05
C GLU A 550 -9.21 4.39 -0.68
N LYS A 551 -9.50 3.21 -1.22
CA LYS A 551 -8.70 1.99 -1.05
C LYS A 551 -8.44 1.30 -2.41
N SER A 552 -8.33 2.11 -3.47
CA SER A 552 -8.27 1.63 -4.85
C SER A 552 -7.02 0.82 -5.14
N ILE A 553 -5.92 1.00 -4.38
CA ILE A 553 -4.74 0.13 -4.47
C ILE A 553 -5.09 -1.31 -4.08
N HIS A 554 -5.76 -1.50 -2.93
CA HIS A 554 -6.17 -2.84 -2.50
C HIS A 554 -7.10 -3.50 -3.53
N SER A 555 -8.08 -2.75 -4.04
CA SER A 555 -8.98 -3.24 -5.10
C SER A 555 -8.22 -3.62 -6.38
N ALA A 556 -7.25 -2.82 -6.81
CA ALA A 556 -6.45 -3.07 -8.00
C ALA A 556 -5.61 -4.35 -7.87
N TYR A 557 -4.96 -4.56 -6.72
CA TYR A 557 -4.25 -5.81 -6.46
C TYR A 557 -5.19 -7.02 -6.47
N VAL A 558 -6.34 -6.95 -5.79
CA VAL A 558 -7.33 -8.05 -5.76
C VAL A 558 -7.81 -8.39 -7.16
N GLN A 559 -8.21 -7.38 -7.96
CA GLN A 559 -8.69 -7.62 -9.32
C GLN A 559 -7.58 -8.18 -10.20
N ALA A 560 -6.36 -7.65 -10.14
CA ALA A 560 -5.23 -8.15 -10.93
C ALA A 560 -4.89 -9.62 -10.59
N ILE A 561 -4.89 -9.98 -9.31
CA ILE A 561 -4.67 -11.38 -8.87
C ILE A 561 -5.80 -12.28 -9.35
N ARG A 562 -7.06 -11.89 -9.17
CA ARG A 562 -8.21 -12.69 -9.63
C ARG A 562 -8.25 -12.85 -11.15
N SER A 563 -7.82 -11.85 -11.90
CA SER A 563 -7.73 -11.87 -13.37
C SER A 563 -6.52 -12.61 -13.92
N ALA A 564 -5.49 -12.89 -13.11
CA ALA A 564 -4.26 -13.56 -13.54
C ALA A 564 -4.52 -14.97 -14.11
N GLN A 565 -3.83 -15.29 -15.20
CA GLN A 565 -4.01 -16.53 -15.96
C GLN A 565 -2.78 -17.43 -15.98
N HIS A 566 -1.57 -16.87 -15.98
CA HIS A 566 -0.32 -17.58 -16.21
C HIS A 566 0.63 -17.49 -15.02
N PHE A 567 1.03 -16.28 -14.60
CA PHE A 567 1.90 -16.12 -13.44
C PHE A 567 1.80 -14.73 -12.80
N ILE A 568 2.29 -14.63 -11.57
CA ILE A 568 2.42 -13.39 -10.83
C ILE A 568 3.85 -13.28 -10.29
N TYR A 569 4.49 -12.13 -10.50
CA TYR A 569 5.79 -11.78 -9.94
C TYR A 569 5.64 -10.55 -9.03
N ILE A 570 6.00 -10.67 -7.76
CA ILE A 570 5.86 -9.62 -6.76
C ILE A 570 7.22 -9.33 -6.16
N GLU A 571 7.54 -8.05 -6.05
CA GLU A 571 8.61 -7.57 -5.19
C GLU A 571 8.02 -6.59 -4.17
N ASN A 572 8.20 -6.87 -2.88
CA ASN A 572 7.61 -6.05 -1.84
C ASN A 572 8.44 -6.00 -0.55
N GLN A 573 8.52 -4.83 0.07
CA GLN A 573 9.18 -4.66 1.38
C GLN A 573 8.51 -5.47 2.50
N TYR A 574 7.19 -5.63 2.46
CA TYR A 574 6.44 -6.42 3.43
C TYR A 574 5.50 -7.38 2.72
N PHE A 575 5.31 -8.56 3.30
CA PHE A 575 4.33 -9.52 2.83
C PHE A 575 3.58 -10.14 4.00
N LEU A 576 2.51 -9.48 4.45
CA LEU A 576 1.67 -9.95 5.54
C LEU A 576 0.21 -9.50 5.38
N GLY A 577 -0.72 -10.37 5.74
CA GLY A 577 -2.15 -10.07 5.60
C GLY A 577 -3.05 -11.30 5.66
N SER A 578 -4.34 -11.04 5.47
CA SER A 578 -5.42 -12.02 5.55
C SER A 578 -5.47 -12.74 6.91
N SER A 579 -5.24 -11.98 8.00
CA SER A 579 -5.01 -12.58 9.30
C SER A 579 -6.19 -13.36 9.86
N TYR A 580 -7.41 -13.07 9.40
CA TYR A 580 -8.61 -13.84 9.71
C TYR A 580 -8.49 -15.35 9.42
N ASN A 581 -7.53 -15.77 8.59
CA ASN A 581 -7.28 -17.18 8.30
C ASN A 581 -5.88 -17.66 8.71
N TRP A 582 -5.10 -16.87 9.46
CA TRP A 582 -3.83 -17.35 10.03
C TRP A 582 -4.04 -18.55 10.96
N PRO A 583 -3.04 -19.45 11.09
CA PRO A 583 -3.11 -20.57 12.02
C PRO A 583 -3.35 -20.13 13.48
N SER A 584 -2.78 -18.99 13.84
CA SER A 584 -2.95 -18.32 15.13
C SER A 584 -3.16 -16.80 14.95
N TYR A 585 -3.62 -16.09 15.99
CA TYR A 585 -3.87 -14.64 15.93
C TYR A 585 -4.90 -14.19 14.87
N LYS A 586 -6.00 -14.93 14.71
CA LYS A 586 -7.03 -14.65 13.69
C LYS A 586 -7.75 -13.29 13.81
N HIS A 587 -7.61 -12.59 14.93
CA HIS A 587 -8.28 -11.31 15.20
C HIS A 587 -7.34 -10.12 15.24
N SER A 588 -6.14 -10.28 14.67
CA SER A 588 -5.08 -9.29 14.69
C SER A 588 -5.42 -8.03 13.88
N GLY A 589 -6.30 -8.16 12.86
CA GLY A 589 -6.87 -7.04 12.09
C GLY A 589 -6.08 -6.64 10.85
N ALA A 590 -5.16 -7.49 10.38
CA ALA A 590 -4.53 -7.40 9.07
C ALA A 590 -5.43 -8.03 7.99
N ASP A 591 -6.60 -7.44 7.79
CA ASP A 591 -7.71 -7.99 6.98
C ASP A 591 -7.52 -7.83 5.45
N ASN A 592 -6.39 -7.30 4.97
CA ASN A 592 -6.14 -7.18 3.54
C ASN A 592 -6.15 -8.57 2.87
N LEU A 593 -6.73 -8.64 1.66
CA LEU A 593 -7.00 -9.92 0.98
C LEU A 593 -5.82 -10.48 0.18
N ILE A 594 -4.70 -9.75 0.05
CA ILE A 594 -3.69 -10.05 -0.98
C ILE A 594 -3.08 -11.44 -0.83
N PRO A 595 -2.59 -11.87 0.36
CA PRO A 595 -2.06 -13.22 0.54
C PRO A 595 -3.11 -14.31 0.28
N MET A 596 -4.34 -14.11 0.75
CA MET A 596 -5.42 -15.08 0.54
C MET A 596 -5.79 -15.22 -0.94
N GLU A 597 -5.94 -14.12 -1.67
CA GLU A 597 -6.28 -14.14 -3.09
C GLU A 597 -5.21 -14.85 -3.92
N LEU A 598 -3.92 -14.70 -3.58
CA LEU A 598 -2.83 -15.43 -4.22
C LEU A 598 -2.95 -16.94 -3.97
N ALA A 599 -3.13 -17.35 -2.71
CA ALA A 599 -3.28 -18.76 -2.36
C ALA A 599 -4.51 -19.40 -3.01
N LEU A 600 -5.65 -18.70 -3.03
CA LEU A 600 -6.87 -19.16 -3.68
C LEU A 600 -6.76 -19.17 -5.21
N LYS A 601 -6.04 -18.21 -5.81
CA LYS A 601 -5.74 -18.25 -7.24
C LYS A 601 -4.93 -19.49 -7.60
N VAL A 602 -3.85 -19.79 -6.87
CA VAL A 602 -3.07 -21.02 -7.06
C VAL A 602 -3.96 -22.25 -6.89
N ALA A 603 -4.74 -22.32 -5.80
CA ALA A 603 -5.66 -23.44 -5.58
C ALA A 603 -6.68 -23.60 -6.72
N SER A 604 -7.23 -22.51 -7.26
CA SER A 604 -8.15 -22.57 -8.40
C SER A 604 -7.49 -23.14 -9.66
N LYS A 605 -6.21 -22.79 -9.90
CA LYS A 605 -5.45 -23.27 -11.07
C LYS A 605 -5.06 -24.74 -10.92
N ILE A 606 -4.69 -25.17 -9.70
CA ILE A 606 -4.49 -26.58 -9.36
C ILE A 606 -5.76 -27.38 -9.63
N ARG A 607 -6.91 -26.90 -9.15
CA ARG A 607 -8.22 -27.53 -9.36
C ARG A 607 -8.59 -27.64 -10.84
N ALA A 608 -8.27 -26.60 -11.61
CA ALA A 608 -8.46 -26.56 -13.06
C ALA A 608 -7.41 -27.37 -13.84
N GLN A 609 -6.38 -27.91 -13.16
CA GLN A 609 -5.22 -28.56 -13.78
C GLN A 609 -4.46 -27.66 -14.77
N GLU A 610 -4.50 -26.35 -14.54
CA GLU A 610 -3.81 -25.35 -15.33
C GLU A 610 -2.47 -24.99 -14.69
N ARG A 611 -1.45 -24.71 -15.52
CA ARG A 611 -0.16 -24.24 -15.02
C ARG A 611 -0.27 -22.80 -14.52
N PHE A 612 0.32 -22.54 -13.36
CA PHE A 612 0.36 -21.22 -12.76
C PHE A 612 1.55 -21.10 -11.81
N ALA A 613 2.17 -19.94 -11.72
CA ALA A 613 3.26 -19.70 -10.79
C ALA A 613 3.15 -18.33 -10.10
N VAL A 614 3.59 -18.26 -8.85
CA VAL A 614 3.67 -17.05 -8.05
C VAL A 614 5.08 -16.97 -7.47
N TYR A 615 5.75 -15.86 -7.75
CA TYR A 615 7.09 -15.55 -7.28
C TYR A 615 7.01 -14.31 -6.39
N VAL A 616 7.51 -14.41 -5.15
CA VAL A 616 7.50 -13.31 -4.19
C VAL A 616 8.92 -13.04 -3.72
N VAL A 617 9.44 -11.84 -3.99
CA VAL A 617 10.74 -11.36 -3.50
C VAL A 617 10.50 -10.33 -2.40
N ILE A 618 11.04 -10.61 -1.21
CA ILE A 618 10.89 -9.80 0.00
C ILE A 618 12.28 -9.60 0.63
N PRO A 619 12.50 -8.59 1.49
CA PRO A 619 13.79 -8.44 2.14
C PRO A 619 14.05 -9.62 3.09
N LEU A 620 15.33 -9.95 3.32
CA LEU A 620 15.69 -11.02 4.25
C LEU A 620 15.15 -10.74 5.66
N TRP A 621 15.15 -9.48 6.08
CA TRP A 621 14.35 -8.96 7.20
C TRP A 621 13.93 -7.50 6.94
N PRO A 622 12.84 -7.00 7.58
CA PRO A 622 12.48 -5.59 7.56
C PRO A 622 13.59 -4.68 8.09
N GLU A 623 13.77 -3.49 7.50
CA GLU A 623 14.83 -2.55 7.88
C GLU A 623 14.92 -2.29 9.38
N GLY A 624 16.16 -2.27 9.89
CA GLY A 624 16.48 -2.10 11.30
C GLY A 624 17.19 -3.32 11.88
N VAL A 625 17.32 -3.34 13.21
CA VAL A 625 18.03 -4.39 13.93
C VAL A 625 17.13 -5.65 14.05
N PRO A 626 17.51 -6.81 13.50
CA PRO A 626 16.66 -8.01 13.40
C PRO A 626 16.18 -8.57 14.73
N THR A 627 16.94 -8.34 15.81
CA THR A 627 16.64 -8.83 17.16
C THR A 627 15.63 -7.95 17.92
N THR A 628 15.25 -6.80 17.38
CA THR A 628 14.29 -5.90 18.02
C THR A 628 12.87 -6.46 17.99
N ALA A 629 12.07 -6.06 18.97
CA ALA A 629 10.68 -6.50 19.09
C ALA A 629 9.84 -6.19 17.83
N SER A 630 10.00 -5.00 17.25
CA SER A 630 9.26 -4.61 16.05
C SER A 630 9.58 -5.50 14.84
N VAL A 631 10.87 -5.75 14.58
CA VAL A 631 11.28 -6.60 13.45
C VAL A 631 10.86 -8.05 13.68
N GLN A 632 11.05 -8.57 14.90
CA GLN A 632 10.64 -9.93 15.25
C GLN A 632 9.13 -10.15 15.14
N GLU A 633 8.31 -9.15 15.49
CA GLU A 633 6.86 -9.26 15.37
C GLU A 633 6.40 -9.22 13.91
N ILE A 634 7.01 -8.37 13.07
CA ILE A 634 6.71 -8.32 11.64
C ILE A 634 7.06 -9.65 10.96
N LEU A 635 8.23 -10.21 11.27
CA LEU A 635 8.65 -11.53 10.78
C LEU A 635 7.68 -12.64 11.22
N PHE A 636 7.14 -12.52 12.43
CA PHE A 636 6.13 -13.45 12.91
C PHE A 636 4.82 -13.36 12.10
N TRP A 637 4.35 -12.16 11.77
CA TRP A 637 3.18 -11.96 10.89
C TRP A 637 3.41 -12.48 9.47
N GLN A 638 4.60 -12.26 8.91
CA GLN A 638 5.00 -12.82 7.63
C GLN A 638 4.98 -14.35 7.67
N TYR A 639 5.55 -14.96 8.72
CA TYR A 639 5.54 -16.40 8.92
C TYR A 639 4.11 -16.97 9.00
N GLN A 640 3.21 -16.37 9.79
CA GLN A 640 1.80 -16.78 9.85
C GLN A 640 1.11 -16.69 8.49
N THR A 641 1.45 -15.67 7.70
CA THR A 641 0.93 -15.47 6.35
C THR A 641 1.42 -16.56 5.40
N MET A 642 2.72 -16.85 5.38
CA MET A 642 3.31 -17.93 4.56
C MET A 642 2.72 -19.30 4.93
N GLN A 643 2.62 -19.61 6.22
CA GLN A 643 2.04 -20.85 6.72
C GLN A 643 0.60 -21.04 6.22
N MET A 644 -0.23 -20.01 6.35
CA MET A 644 -1.61 -20.01 5.84
C MET A 644 -1.67 -20.31 4.33
N MET A 645 -0.84 -19.65 3.52
CA MET A 645 -0.88 -19.81 2.08
C MET A 645 -0.46 -21.21 1.64
N TYR A 646 0.62 -21.74 2.20
CA TYR A 646 1.11 -23.07 1.87
C TYR A 646 0.16 -24.19 2.34
N GLU A 647 -0.49 -24.04 3.50
CA GLU A 647 -1.53 -24.97 3.94
C GLU A 647 -2.70 -25.05 2.95
N ILE A 648 -3.17 -23.90 2.43
CA ILE A 648 -4.26 -23.87 1.44
C ILE A 648 -3.86 -24.60 0.16
N ILE A 649 -2.65 -24.34 -0.34
CA ILE A 649 -2.14 -24.97 -1.56
C ILE A 649 -1.96 -26.48 -1.38
N ALA A 650 -1.34 -26.90 -0.28
CA ALA A 650 -1.12 -28.31 0.02
C ALA A 650 -2.43 -29.08 0.20
N GLN A 651 -3.44 -28.47 0.85
CA GLN A 651 -4.77 -29.04 0.96
C GLN A 651 -5.42 -29.24 -0.42
N GLU A 652 -5.27 -28.28 -1.34
CA GLU A 652 -5.81 -28.42 -2.69
C GLU A 652 -5.09 -29.52 -3.48
N LEU A 653 -3.74 -29.57 -3.46
CA LEU A 653 -2.95 -30.63 -4.10
C LEU A 653 -3.37 -32.02 -3.63
N LYS A 654 -3.57 -32.18 -2.31
CA LYS A 654 -4.06 -33.41 -1.71
C LYS A 654 -5.48 -33.75 -2.17
N SER A 655 -6.36 -32.75 -2.23
CA SER A 655 -7.76 -32.96 -2.67
C SER A 655 -7.87 -33.39 -4.14
N MET A 656 -6.93 -32.94 -4.98
CA MET A 656 -6.83 -33.30 -6.39
C MET A 656 -6.04 -34.59 -6.65
N ASN A 657 -5.58 -35.28 -5.61
CA ASN A 657 -4.75 -36.49 -5.68
C ASN A 657 -3.49 -36.34 -6.55
N MET A 658 -2.84 -35.17 -6.49
CA MET A 658 -1.60 -34.90 -7.21
C MET A 658 -0.40 -35.46 -6.43
N GLU A 659 -0.24 -36.78 -6.41
CA GLU A 659 0.88 -37.45 -5.74
C GLU A 659 2.24 -36.96 -6.31
N GLY A 660 3.16 -36.57 -5.43
CA GLY A 660 4.48 -36.09 -5.80
C GLY A 660 4.56 -34.59 -6.17
N ALA A 661 3.43 -33.89 -6.27
CA ALA A 661 3.43 -32.43 -6.44
C ALA A 661 3.77 -31.72 -5.12
N HIS A 662 4.44 -30.59 -5.21
CA HIS A 662 4.87 -29.79 -4.07
C HIS A 662 4.27 -28.38 -4.10
N PRO A 663 3.94 -27.75 -2.96
CA PRO A 663 3.44 -26.37 -2.97
C PRO A 663 4.39 -25.37 -3.66
N GLN A 664 5.70 -25.61 -3.58
CA GLN A 664 6.73 -24.80 -4.25
C GLN A 664 6.81 -25.01 -5.77
N ASP A 665 6.02 -25.92 -6.35
CA ASP A 665 5.81 -25.98 -7.80
C ASP A 665 4.90 -24.82 -8.28
N TYR A 666 4.29 -24.06 -7.36
CA TYR A 666 3.35 -22.99 -7.68
C TYR A 666 3.63 -21.67 -6.94
N LEU A 667 4.07 -21.70 -5.68
CA LEU A 667 4.32 -20.51 -4.87
C LEU A 667 5.73 -20.55 -4.30
N ASN A 668 6.53 -19.52 -4.56
CA ASN A 668 7.90 -19.42 -4.08
C ASN A 668 8.21 -18.05 -3.48
N PHE A 669 8.92 -18.08 -2.34
CA PHE A 669 9.42 -16.89 -1.65
C PHE A 669 10.94 -16.83 -1.73
N TYR A 670 11.44 -15.65 -2.05
CA TYR A 670 12.85 -15.34 -2.20
C TYR A 670 13.21 -14.06 -1.44
N CYS A 671 14.49 -13.85 -1.25
CA CYS A 671 15.06 -12.57 -0.83
C CYS A 671 16.32 -12.29 -1.64
N LEU A 672 16.89 -11.10 -1.47
CA LEU A 672 18.11 -10.70 -2.17
C LEU A 672 19.29 -10.58 -1.20
N GLY A 673 20.46 -10.98 -1.66
CA GLY A 673 21.71 -10.83 -0.93
C GLY A 673 22.89 -10.71 -1.86
N ASN A 674 23.95 -10.10 -1.34
CA ASN A 674 25.21 -10.00 -2.04
C ASN A 674 26.35 -10.53 -1.18
N ARG A 675 27.43 -10.96 -1.84
CA ARG A 675 28.68 -11.38 -1.22
C ARG A 675 29.81 -11.01 -2.18
N GLU A 676 30.66 -10.09 -1.76
CA GLU A 676 31.72 -9.57 -2.64
C GLU A 676 33.04 -10.30 -2.42
N ASP A 677 33.93 -10.27 -3.43
CA ASP A 677 35.36 -10.52 -3.26
C ASP A 677 36.14 -9.19 -3.22
N ILE A 678 37.10 -9.01 -2.32
CA ILE A 678 37.81 -7.76 -2.06
C ILE A 678 39.27 -8.09 -2.38
N PRO A 679 39.92 -7.34 -3.26
CA PRO A 679 41.32 -7.56 -3.59
C PRO A 679 42.22 -7.47 -2.34
N LYS A 680 43.17 -8.42 -2.20
CA LYS A 680 44.10 -8.57 -1.05
C LYS A 680 44.92 -7.32 -0.66
N ASN A 681 44.93 -6.26 -1.47
CA ASN A 681 45.70 -5.04 -1.17
C ASN A 681 45.02 -4.12 -0.14
N ASP A 682 43.71 -4.24 0.06
CA ASP A 682 42.97 -3.50 1.11
C ASP A 682 42.80 -4.30 2.42
N ASP A 683 43.23 -5.57 2.41
CA ASP A 683 43.08 -6.57 3.47
C ASP A 683 43.98 -6.30 4.69
N ALA A 684 45.10 -5.57 4.50
CA ALA A 684 46.12 -5.33 5.53
C ALA A 684 45.62 -4.52 6.75
N SER A 685 44.39 -4.01 6.73
CA SER A 685 43.79 -3.22 7.82
C SER A 685 42.75 -3.96 8.67
N LEU A 686 42.32 -5.17 8.26
CA LEU A 686 41.28 -5.96 8.95
C LEU A 686 41.86 -6.99 9.94
N ASP A 687 43.08 -7.49 9.70
CA ASP A 687 43.70 -8.58 10.49
C ASP A 687 44.21 -8.19 11.89
N ASN A 688 44.19 -6.90 12.28
CA ASN A 688 44.79 -6.42 13.54
C ASN A 688 43.78 -5.96 14.61
N GLN A 689 42.50 -6.35 14.51
CA GLN A 689 41.47 -6.02 15.50
C GLN A 689 41.27 -7.18 16.50
N PRO A 690 41.11 -6.90 17.82
CA PRO A 690 40.78 -7.95 18.80
C PRO A 690 39.45 -8.60 18.44
N GLU A 691 39.32 -9.92 18.70
CA GLU A 691 38.11 -10.72 18.46
C GLU A 691 36.86 -10.08 19.12
N LYS A 692 36.14 -9.27 18.35
CA LYS A 692 34.79 -8.81 18.68
C LYS A 692 33.82 -9.57 17.79
N ASN A 693 32.90 -10.31 18.39
CA ASN A 693 31.87 -11.09 17.69
C ASN A 693 30.58 -10.29 17.46
N GLY A 694 30.70 -9.00 17.13
CA GLY A 694 29.55 -8.13 16.86
C GLY A 694 28.99 -8.32 15.45
N PRO A 695 27.75 -7.88 15.17
CA PRO A 695 27.15 -8.00 13.85
C PRO A 695 27.95 -7.35 12.73
N ALA A 696 28.57 -6.19 13.00
CA ALA A 696 29.37 -5.47 12.01
C ALA A 696 30.63 -6.26 11.64
N GLU A 697 31.37 -6.75 12.65
CA GLU A 697 32.57 -7.54 12.46
C GLU A 697 32.29 -8.86 11.75
N CYS A 698 31.19 -9.53 12.08
CA CYS A 698 30.76 -10.76 11.41
C CYS A 698 30.42 -10.52 9.93
N ALA A 699 29.61 -9.50 9.62
CA ALA A 699 29.22 -9.18 8.25
C ALA A 699 30.42 -8.72 7.40
N GLN A 700 31.36 -7.97 7.99
CA GLN A 700 32.62 -7.60 7.35
C GLN A 700 33.50 -8.83 7.07
N ARG A 701 33.72 -9.70 8.07
CA ARG A 701 34.53 -10.91 7.93
C ARG A 701 33.96 -11.88 6.90
N ASN A 702 32.64 -12.06 6.89
CA ASN A 702 31.97 -12.98 5.97
C ASN A 702 31.64 -12.35 4.62
N ARG A 703 31.86 -11.03 4.49
CA ARG A 703 31.83 -10.24 3.26
C ARG A 703 30.49 -10.30 2.53
N ARG A 704 29.42 -10.40 3.31
CA ARG A 704 28.05 -10.60 2.84
C ARG A 704 27.07 -9.66 3.55
N PHE A 705 25.99 -9.31 2.86
CA PHE A 705 24.83 -8.66 3.48
C PHE A 705 23.59 -8.83 2.60
N MET A 706 22.40 -8.62 3.18
CA MET A 706 21.18 -8.59 2.36
C MET A 706 21.19 -7.37 1.44
N ILE A 707 20.62 -7.53 0.25
CA ILE A 707 20.18 -6.41 -0.57
C ILE A 707 18.77 -6.09 -0.10
N TYR A 708 18.53 -4.85 0.32
CA TYR A 708 17.25 -4.49 0.90
C TYR A 708 16.21 -4.29 -0.19
N VAL A 709 15.26 -5.22 -0.27
CA VAL A 709 14.09 -5.12 -1.16
C VAL A 709 13.14 -4.08 -0.58
N HIS A 710 13.24 -2.84 -1.06
CA HIS A 710 12.30 -1.77 -0.76
C HIS A 710 11.24 -1.63 -1.87
N ALA A 711 11.33 -2.39 -2.95
CA ALA A 711 10.31 -2.46 -4.00
C ALA A 711 8.87 -2.53 -3.48
N LYS A 712 7.92 -2.02 -4.27
CA LYS A 712 6.48 -2.25 -4.12
C LYS A 712 5.82 -2.39 -5.50
N GLY A 713 5.99 -3.57 -6.11
CA GLY A 713 5.50 -3.86 -7.45
C GLY A 713 4.88 -5.24 -7.61
N MET A 714 4.06 -5.39 -8.63
CA MET A 714 3.51 -6.67 -9.08
C MET A 714 3.38 -6.68 -10.60
N ILE A 715 3.92 -7.70 -11.25
CA ILE A 715 3.77 -7.99 -12.67
C ILE A 715 2.84 -9.20 -12.81
N VAL A 716 1.88 -9.09 -13.71
CA VAL A 716 0.90 -10.14 -13.98
C VAL A 716 0.96 -10.49 -15.46
N ASP A 717 1.24 -11.78 -15.73
CA ASP A 717 1.19 -12.39 -17.06
C ASP A 717 2.05 -11.69 -18.13
N ASP A 718 3.08 -10.94 -17.72
CA ASP A 718 3.95 -10.11 -18.59
C ASP A 718 3.20 -9.06 -19.44
N GLU A 719 1.93 -8.77 -19.14
CA GLU A 719 1.12 -7.77 -19.83
C GLU A 719 0.74 -6.56 -18.96
N TYR A 720 0.64 -6.74 -17.63
CA TYR A 720 0.16 -5.71 -16.71
C TYR A 720 1.11 -5.55 -15.52
N VAL A 721 1.37 -4.30 -15.14
CA VAL A 721 2.22 -3.95 -14.00
C VAL A 721 1.48 -3.02 -13.05
N ILE A 722 1.58 -3.27 -11.74
CA ILE A 722 1.24 -2.33 -10.67
C ILE A 722 2.53 -1.93 -9.97
N LEU A 723 2.76 -0.64 -9.78
CA LEU A 723 3.96 -0.10 -9.12
C LEU A 723 3.61 1.15 -8.33
N GLY A 724 4.14 1.30 -7.12
CA GLY A 724 3.90 2.48 -6.29
C GLY A 724 4.64 2.49 -4.97
N SER A 725 4.02 3.07 -3.95
CA SER A 725 4.57 3.17 -2.60
C SER A 725 3.99 2.16 -1.60
N ALA A 726 2.93 1.45 -1.98
CA ALA A 726 2.13 0.64 -1.07
C ALA A 726 2.72 -0.76 -0.82
N ASN A 727 3.03 -1.05 0.44
CA ASN A 727 3.48 -2.38 0.84
C ASN A 727 2.32 -3.38 0.92
N ILE A 728 2.60 -4.69 0.84
CA ILE A 728 1.59 -5.74 1.12
C ILE A 728 1.49 -5.93 2.64
N ASN A 729 0.83 -4.97 3.26
CA ASN A 729 0.50 -4.96 4.68
C ASN A 729 -0.78 -4.13 4.91
N GLN A 730 -1.35 -4.22 6.10
CA GLN A 730 -2.56 -3.49 6.45
C GLN A 730 -2.32 -1.97 6.51
N ARG A 731 -1.14 -1.53 6.97
CA ARG A 731 -0.73 -0.11 6.98
C ARG A 731 -0.92 0.58 5.63
N SER A 732 -0.55 -0.08 4.53
CA SER A 732 -0.62 0.50 3.19
C SER A 732 -1.97 0.28 2.52
N LEU A 733 -2.59 -0.89 2.73
CA LEU A 733 -3.77 -1.32 1.96
C LEU A 733 -5.12 -0.94 2.59
N ALA A 734 -5.14 -0.47 3.84
CA ALA A 734 -6.38 -0.11 4.54
C ALA A 734 -7.06 1.18 4.03
N GLY A 735 -6.38 2.00 3.23
CA GLY A 735 -6.85 3.33 2.77
C GLY A 735 -6.90 4.43 3.85
N SER A 736 -7.02 4.05 5.12
CA SER A 736 -7.23 4.96 6.27
C SER A 736 -6.07 4.98 7.27
N ARG A 737 -4.98 4.25 6.98
CA ARG A 737 -3.76 4.23 7.78
C ARG A 737 -2.73 5.18 7.13
N ASP A 738 -1.71 4.65 6.47
CA ASP A 738 -0.75 5.46 5.71
C ASP A 738 -1.38 5.92 4.39
N THR A 739 -0.90 7.05 3.85
CA THR A 739 -1.31 7.47 2.51
C THR A 739 -0.33 6.96 1.47
N GLU A 740 -0.84 6.27 0.45
CA GLU A 740 -0.06 5.64 -0.61
C GLU A 740 -0.54 6.08 -1.99
N ILE A 741 0.29 5.87 -3.01
CA ILE A 741 -0.03 6.06 -4.43
C ILE A 741 0.59 4.93 -5.24
N ALA A 742 -0.11 4.46 -6.26
CA ALA A 742 0.40 3.51 -7.24
C ALA A 742 -0.19 3.82 -8.62
N MET A 743 0.44 3.29 -9.66
CA MET A 743 -0.16 3.17 -10.98
C MET A 743 -0.37 1.70 -11.31
N GLY A 744 -1.32 1.44 -12.19
CA GLY A 744 -1.38 0.21 -12.97
C GLY A 744 -1.35 0.55 -14.45
N ALA A 745 -0.57 -0.19 -15.23
CA ALA A 745 -0.39 0.09 -16.64
C ALA A 745 -0.18 -1.16 -17.47
N TYR A 746 -0.54 -1.08 -18.75
CA TYR A 746 -0.25 -2.07 -19.76
C TYR A 746 -0.13 -1.41 -21.14
N GLN A 747 0.52 -2.10 -22.08
CA GLN A 747 0.53 -1.70 -23.49
C GLN A 747 -0.60 -2.46 -24.21
N PRO A 748 -1.63 -1.79 -24.77
CA PRO A 748 -2.81 -2.47 -25.33
C PRO A 748 -2.47 -3.39 -26.52
N HIS A 749 -1.41 -3.07 -27.27
CA HIS A 749 -0.91 -3.90 -28.36
C HIS A 749 -0.04 -5.08 -27.90
N TYR A 750 0.27 -5.21 -26.61
CA TYR A 750 1.08 -6.28 -26.03
C TYR A 750 0.34 -6.95 -24.89
N THR A 751 -0.81 -7.54 -25.22
CA THR A 751 -1.67 -8.27 -24.28
C THR A 751 -1.94 -9.67 -24.83
N TRP A 752 -2.23 -10.63 -23.95
CA TRP A 752 -2.69 -11.97 -24.36
C TRP A 752 -3.98 -11.90 -25.17
N ALA A 753 -4.86 -10.95 -24.81
CA ALA A 753 -6.13 -10.73 -25.50
C ALA A 753 -5.93 -10.29 -26.95
N GLU A 754 -4.99 -9.38 -27.22
CA GLU A 754 -4.71 -8.87 -28.57
C GLU A 754 -3.82 -9.85 -29.34
N LYS A 755 -2.74 -10.34 -28.73
CA LYS A 755 -1.71 -11.16 -29.39
C LYS A 755 -2.10 -12.62 -29.59
N LYS A 756 -2.97 -13.16 -28.74
CA LYS A 756 -3.29 -14.60 -28.65
C LYS A 756 -2.07 -15.50 -28.37
N LYS A 757 -0.99 -14.92 -27.85
CA LYS A 757 0.26 -15.57 -27.43
C LYS A 757 0.95 -14.69 -26.38
N HIS A 758 2.03 -15.20 -25.78
CA HIS A 758 2.80 -14.48 -24.78
C HIS A 758 3.27 -13.10 -25.32
N PRO A 759 2.87 -11.98 -24.69
CA PRO A 759 3.29 -10.66 -25.12
C PRO A 759 4.72 -10.35 -24.65
N HIS A 760 5.64 -10.06 -25.59
CA HIS A 760 6.99 -9.60 -25.28
C HIS A 760 7.13 -8.07 -25.48
N GLY A 761 6.31 -7.31 -24.76
CA GLY A 761 6.38 -5.85 -24.69
C GLY A 761 7.33 -5.35 -23.59
N GLN A 762 7.19 -4.09 -23.20
CA GLN A 762 8.01 -3.46 -22.15
C GLN A 762 7.83 -4.10 -20.77
N VAL A 763 6.63 -4.58 -20.43
CA VAL A 763 6.38 -5.28 -19.14
C VAL A 763 7.18 -6.58 -19.06
N TYR A 764 7.14 -7.40 -20.12
CA TYR A 764 8.02 -8.57 -20.27
C TYR A 764 9.50 -8.19 -20.20
N GLY A 765 9.92 -7.13 -20.91
CA GLY A 765 11.31 -6.65 -20.92
C GLY A 765 11.81 -6.29 -19.52
N TYR A 766 10.98 -5.56 -18.78
CA TYR A 766 11.25 -5.17 -17.41
C TYR A 766 11.36 -6.37 -16.48
N ARG A 767 10.44 -7.34 -16.57
CA ARG A 767 10.48 -8.57 -15.78
C ARG A 767 11.71 -9.43 -16.09
N MET A 768 12.08 -9.55 -17.37
CA MET A 768 13.33 -10.21 -17.78
C MET A 768 14.57 -9.48 -17.25
N SER A 769 14.54 -8.15 -17.14
CA SER A 769 15.65 -7.33 -16.64
C SER A 769 15.85 -7.48 -15.14
N LEU A 770 14.77 -7.47 -14.36
CA LEU A 770 14.78 -7.81 -12.95
C LEU A 770 15.32 -9.23 -12.73
N TRP A 771 14.88 -10.20 -13.54
CA TRP A 771 15.41 -11.56 -13.45
C TRP A 771 16.88 -11.65 -13.87
N ALA A 772 17.34 -10.84 -14.82
CA ALA A 772 18.74 -10.82 -15.22
C ALA A 772 19.66 -10.29 -14.11
N GLU A 773 19.21 -9.27 -13.37
CA GLU A 773 19.87 -8.83 -12.13
C GLU A 773 19.86 -9.97 -11.09
N HIS A 774 18.67 -10.43 -10.71
CA HIS A 774 18.50 -11.34 -9.59
C HIS A 774 19.14 -12.71 -9.82
N LEU A 775 19.09 -13.23 -11.04
CA LEU A 775 19.65 -14.55 -11.38
C LEU A 775 21.05 -14.46 -11.99
N GLY A 776 21.55 -13.25 -12.28
CA GLY A 776 22.85 -13.03 -12.91
C GLY A 776 22.97 -13.62 -14.32
N MET A 777 21.86 -13.93 -14.99
CA MET A 777 21.83 -14.56 -16.31
C MET A 777 20.50 -14.35 -17.03
N VAL A 778 20.50 -14.59 -18.35
CA VAL A 778 19.28 -14.70 -19.17
C VAL A 778 19.21 -16.11 -19.74
N ASP A 779 18.05 -16.76 -19.60
CA ASP A 779 17.79 -18.10 -20.11
C ASP A 779 16.49 -18.12 -20.93
N HIS A 780 16.44 -18.93 -21.99
CA HIS A 780 15.23 -19.10 -22.80
C HIS A 780 14.02 -19.61 -22.01
N ARG A 781 14.25 -20.37 -20.92
CA ARG A 781 13.19 -20.85 -20.01
C ARG A 781 12.48 -19.70 -19.30
N PHE A 782 13.17 -18.61 -19.00
CA PHE A 782 12.60 -17.42 -18.35
C PHE A 782 11.52 -16.72 -19.20
N LYS A 783 11.40 -17.08 -20.48
CA LYS A 783 10.31 -16.62 -21.35
C LYS A 783 8.97 -17.22 -20.98
N GLU A 784 8.93 -18.34 -20.25
CA GLU A 784 7.69 -18.96 -19.78
C GLU A 784 7.78 -19.18 -18.26
N PRO A 785 7.53 -18.14 -17.44
CA PRO A 785 7.71 -18.22 -15.99
C PRO A 785 6.84 -19.28 -15.31
N TYR A 786 5.68 -19.60 -15.88
CA TYR A 786 4.77 -20.62 -15.32
C TYR A 786 5.16 -22.06 -15.68
N HIS A 787 6.23 -22.26 -16.46
CA HIS A 787 6.67 -23.60 -16.86
C HIS A 787 7.43 -24.29 -15.72
N PRO A 788 7.18 -25.58 -15.42
CA PRO A 788 7.83 -26.29 -14.30
C PRO A 788 9.36 -26.27 -14.34
N GLU A 789 9.96 -26.38 -15.53
CA GLU A 789 11.42 -26.31 -15.69
C GLU A 789 11.99 -24.94 -15.33
N THR A 790 11.23 -23.87 -15.56
CA THR A 790 11.61 -22.51 -15.20
C THR A 790 11.58 -22.33 -13.70
N ILE A 791 10.49 -22.76 -13.05
CA ILE A 791 10.33 -22.73 -11.58
C ILE A 791 11.46 -23.52 -10.92
N LYS A 792 11.74 -24.71 -11.43
CA LYS A 792 12.82 -25.56 -10.94
C LYS A 792 14.19 -24.89 -11.06
N LEU A 793 14.53 -24.32 -12.21
CA LEU A 793 15.81 -23.65 -12.39
C LEU A 793 15.98 -22.45 -11.45
N VAL A 794 14.93 -21.61 -11.34
CA VAL A 794 14.95 -20.45 -10.43
C VAL A 794 15.16 -20.90 -8.99
N ASN A 795 14.47 -21.98 -8.56
CA ASN A 795 14.64 -22.56 -7.24
C ASN A 795 16.03 -23.14 -7.01
N GLU A 796 16.60 -23.86 -7.99
CA GLU A 796 17.95 -24.42 -7.90
C GLU A 796 19.01 -23.32 -7.74
N ILE A 797 18.92 -22.23 -8.51
CA ILE A 797 19.81 -21.07 -8.39
C ILE A 797 19.65 -20.44 -7.00
N ALA A 798 18.41 -20.19 -6.57
CA ALA A 798 18.12 -19.54 -5.29
C ALA A 798 18.56 -20.38 -4.08
N GLU A 799 18.42 -21.71 -4.14
CA GLU A 799 18.91 -22.64 -3.12
C GLU A 799 20.43 -22.65 -3.07
N LYS A 800 21.09 -22.76 -4.22
CA LYS A 800 22.55 -22.74 -4.29
C LYS A 800 23.13 -21.42 -3.80
N ASN A 801 22.50 -20.31 -4.15
CA ASN A 801 22.90 -19.00 -3.65
C ASN A 801 22.69 -18.86 -2.14
N TRP A 802 21.62 -19.42 -1.56
CA TRP A 802 21.46 -19.42 -0.11
C TRP A 802 22.57 -20.22 0.58
N GLU A 803 22.92 -21.42 0.07
CA GLU A 803 24.03 -22.21 0.58
C GLU A 803 25.34 -21.42 0.55
N ASN A 804 25.66 -20.80 -0.58
CA ASN A 804 26.86 -19.99 -0.75
C ASN A 804 26.82 -18.71 0.08
N PHE A 805 25.65 -18.10 0.26
CA PHE A 805 25.47 -16.91 1.09
C PHE A 805 25.68 -17.26 2.56
N ALA A 806 25.16 -18.40 3.04
CA ALA A 806 25.22 -18.84 4.43
C ALA A 806 26.55 -19.53 4.82
N ALA A 807 27.34 -19.99 3.85
CA ALA A 807 28.62 -20.66 4.07
C ALA A 807 29.62 -19.82 4.90
N GLU A 808 30.45 -20.50 5.70
CA GLU A 808 31.52 -19.85 6.48
C GLU A 808 32.60 -19.28 5.56
N GLU A 809 33.08 -20.09 4.60
CA GLU A 809 34.04 -19.67 3.59
C GLU A 809 33.37 -18.84 2.49
N MET A 810 34.15 -17.96 1.85
CA MET A 810 33.68 -17.12 0.76
C MET A 810 33.41 -17.98 -0.48
N GLU A 811 32.15 -17.99 -0.92
CA GLU A 811 31.71 -18.62 -2.16
C GLU A 811 30.97 -17.58 -3.01
N PRO A 812 31.25 -17.50 -4.33
CA PRO A 812 30.58 -16.54 -5.21
C PRO A 812 29.10 -16.90 -5.37
N LEU A 813 28.26 -15.86 -5.53
CA LEU A 813 26.84 -16.01 -5.85
C LEU A 813 26.61 -15.95 -7.36
N GLN A 814 25.60 -16.66 -7.84
CA GLN A 814 25.06 -16.51 -9.19
C GLN A 814 23.92 -15.48 -9.15
N GLY A 815 24.23 -14.20 -9.39
CA GLY A 815 23.28 -13.11 -9.17
C GLY A 815 23.02 -12.88 -7.67
N HIS A 816 21.80 -12.48 -7.33
CA HIS A 816 21.41 -11.99 -6.01
C HIS A 816 20.25 -12.74 -5.36
N LEU A 817 19.51 -13.55 -6.12
CA LEU A 817 18.32 -14.24 -5.64
C LEU A 817 18.70 -15.36 -4.67
N LEU A 818 18.21 -15.27 -3.44
CA LEU A 818 18.34 -16.28 -2.41
C LEU A 818 16.98 -16.91 -2.15
N LYS A 819 16.95 -18.23 -1.88
CA LYS A 819 15.78 -18.85 -1.28
C LYS A 819 15.51 -18.16 0.04
N TYR A 820 14.27 -17.71 0.27
CA TYR A 820 13.90 -17.21 1.59
C TYR A 820 14.10 -18.36 2.59
N PRO A 821 14.77 -18.17 3.75
CA PRO A 821 15.40 -19.27 4.52
C PRO A 821 14.42 -20.14 5.33
N MET A 822 13.42 -20.66 4.63
CA MET A 822 12.33 -21.50 5.13
C MET A 822 12.22 -22.73 4.23
N LYS A 823 12.06 -23.89 4.86
CA LYS A 823 11.64 -25.13 4.24
C LYS A 823 10.12 -25.22 4.25
N VAL A 824 9.55 -25.61 3.11
CA VAL A 824 8.14 -25.94 2.98
C VAL A 824 8.06 -27.45 2.80
N GLU A 825 7.27 -28.12 3.62
CA GLU A 825 6.99 -29.55 3.49
C GLU A 825 5.79 -29.78 2.56
N SER A 826 5.61 -31.01 2.09
CA SER A 826 4.54 -31.38 1.16
C SER A 826 3.12 -31.20 1.72
N ASP A 827 2.97 -31.18 3.05
CA ASP A 827 1.71 -30.89 3.74
C ASP A 827 1.44 -29.39 3.94
N GLY A 828 2.34 -28.52 3.45
CA GLY A 828 2.25 -27.07 3.57
C GLY A 828 2.84 -26.52 4.87
N LYS A 829 3.43 -27.36 5.72
CA LYS A 829 4.12 -26.89 6.92
C LYS A 829 5.37 -26.11 6.55
N VAL A 830 5.52 -24.93 7.14
CA VAL A 830 6.66 -24.04 6.96
C VAL A 830 7.52 -24.07 8.23
N VAL A 831 8.80 -24.39 8.07
CA VAL A 831 9.80 -24.42 9.14
C VAL A 831 11.08 -23.73 8.67
N PRO A 832 11.95 -23.23 9.57
CA PRO A 832 13.27 -22.75 9.16
C PRO A 832 14.07 -23.83 8.43
N LEU A 833 14.99 -23.41 7.55
CA LEU A 833 15.98 -24.34 7.00
C LEU A 833 16.81 -24.98 8.12
N PRO A 834 17.34 -26.21 7.94
CA PRO A 834 18.18 -26.85 8.94
C PRO A 834 19.35 -25.95 9.37
N ASN A 835 19.57 -25.86 10.68
CA ASN A 835 20.59 -25.00 11.31
C ASN A 835 20.45 -23.48 11.02
N CYS A 836 19.29 -23.03 10.51
CA CYS A 836 19.00 -21.63 10.21
C CYS A 836 17.91 -21.09 11.15
N ASP A 837 18.13 -21.13 12.47
CA ASP A 837 17.17 -20.57 13.42
C ASP A 837 17.18 -19.03 13.44
N CYS A 838 18.34 -18.43 13.14
CA CYS A 838 18.57 -17.00 13.12
C CYS A 838 19.25 -16.54 11.83
N PHE A 839 19.15 -15.25 11.51
CA PHE A 839 19.84 -14.70 10.35
C PHE A 839 21.37 -14.74 10.54
N PRO A 840 22.13 -15.05 9.46
CA PRO A 840 23.58 -15.06 9.51
C PRO A 840 24.14 -13.70 9.96
N ASP A 841 25.18 -13.71 10.79
CA ASP A 841 25.95 -12.55 11.28
C ASP A 841 25.23 -11.62 12.26
N VAL A 842 23.93 -11.40 12.07
CA VAL A 842 23.15 -10.35 12.78
C VAL A 842 22.20 -10.91 13.84
N GLY A 843 21.93 -12.21 13.83
CA GLY A 843 20.99 -12.86 14.75
C GLY A 843 19.53 -12.51 14.46
N GLY A 844 18.65 -12.74 15.45
CA GLY A 844 17.20 -12.57 15.30
C GLY A 844 16.56 -13.78 14.62
N LYS A 845 15.41 -14.24 15.14
CA LYS A 845 14.79 -15.47 14.65
C LYS A 845 14.18 -15.26 13.26
N ILE A 846 14.39 -16.21 12.36
CA ILE A 846 13.84 -16.15 11.00
C ILE A 846 12.31 -16.20 10.99
N CYS A 847 11.70 -17.04 11.84
CA CYS A 847 10.24 -17.08 12.03
C CYS A 847 9.68 -15.89 12.81
N GLY A 848 10.54 -14.99 13.31
CA GLY A 848 10.15 -13.95 14.24
C GLY A 848 9.66 -14.48 15.59
N ALA A 849 9.04 -13.58 16.36
CA ALA A 849 8.39 -13.91 17.62
C ALA A 849 7.26 -12.90 17.91
N PRO A 850 6.13 -13.33 18.52
CA PRO A 850 5.12 -12.40 19.00
C PRO A 850 5.69 -11.55 20.14
N THR A 851 5.24 -10.30 20.24
CA THR A 851 5.72 -9.37 21.27
C THR A 851 4.56 -8.73 22.04
N SER A 852 4.88 -7.77 22.91
CA SER A 852 3.89 -6.97 23.63
C SER A 852 3.53 -5.66 22.91
N LEU A 853 4.06 -5.45 21.70
CA LEU A 853 3.74 -4.28 20.90
C LEU A 853 2.27 -4.34 20.46
N PRO A 854 1.58 -3.19 20.39
CA PRO A 854 0.26 -3.15 19.78
C PRO A 854 0.33 -3.55 18.30
N ASP A 855 -0.35 -4.64 17.94
CA ASP A 855 -0.63 -5.14 16.59
C ASP A 855 -0.77 -4.06 15.50
N THR A 856 -1.45 -2.95 15.80
CA THR A 856 -1.65 -1.83 14.87
C THR A 856 -0.37 -1.13 14.40
N LEU A 857 0.76 -1.32 15.09
CA LEU A 857 2.07 -0.75 14.75
C LEU A 857 2.78 -1.56 13.67
N THR A 858 2.67 -2.89 13.75
CA THR A 858 3.48 -3.86 13.00
C THR A 858 2.71 -4.55 11.87
N MET A 859 1.42 -4.21 11.69
CA MET A 859 0.54 -4.71 10.62
C MET A 859 0.32 -3.79 9.44
#